data_AF-A0A538SV04-F1
#
_entry.id   AF-A0A538SV04-F1
#
_cell.length_a   1.000
_cell.length_b   1.000
_cell.length_c   1.000
_cell.angle_alpha   90.00
_cell.angle_beta   90.00
_cell.angle_gamma   90.00
#
_symmetry.space_group_name_H-M   'P 1'
#
loop_
_entity.id
_entity.type
_entity.pdbx_description
1 polymer ?
#
loop_
_entity_poly.entity_id
_entity_poly.type
_entity_poly.pdbx_seq_one_letter_code
_entity_poly.pdbx_strand_id
1 'polypeptide(L)'
;MRRRAIAPLSFLLASALCSGSAGASSNVTTPPAADPGMAGVARTEIPAGSPNFGAPARAGRSLRTATVGETVWVFADSLETRTSPSNEGGWTHYDASAKPTAWHIDTVLGCQNHSWWCGMVDSTWTYDSNRAGYDNDWIQDLRNSFPTSGIAPGTPVTLSFKSHFDAEPNYDYGFVEIYDPDNSWTRIFQFTGRVPSTGGCDTVTLAVPDSIVAKLRAGAPDDTTHTPLPVSFRFRFTSDVAYSSADGLYDGDGWVIDNVTIKAGSSVIFFDNAEGGMGAWTRTTTPGVGDYFFLRRNVLTEDFCVANQSNVWTDWNAIFQSLVSGLDNFVVTPPIAVHRSSAVFESFDVYRNLPLNSCFYYHTNFRTKNIGDAHWSAWIDPTFFVYYGGSKDWARQTISLAAAVGKDSVQVELGLRDYANVFCDGVSSPANTYALFDNIAVGVVGQAGPSFIVRDLDLFNDTFQTTPFFRDDNFNTPLGDSAVVQVSASRGLQSANMFYRLNGGSFNSVPLQKCLPALPTHFFADVPPGSYAPNTTVEYYFAATDSQNSTAYYPSDAITNQRYRSASILPVKHPINLPLQCSDSLASILFVNHFAGREAQTYMTQNLNMLGMKYDTWEVNGPTSGIGNCLGGSDPAAVPTYHWPGTDVGNLLQYSTIIWNSGDLQAFTITKQDQAVIQSWVQQPGRNRNFWIMGDDVGTDLMANNQANNYNGFLGFTCGTLWLRSVWENPPQDTLHPVVKGVAGGPLAGRFMHLNGGCPILNTFDLITLSSQANSGKSGLLLTYPNSFAAATRYATDYNTFSATDSARVVFAGFGFNVVEEGGERLNLVKSIVQNYFKEPNCYLASAVEEGGGSEAPSFRNILGQNMPNPFNPETVIHYSLAQAGPVVLRIYNVNGAL
;
A
#
# COMPACT_ATOMS: atom_id res chain seq x y z
N MET A 1 45.40 -35.08 1.41
CA MET A 1 46.01 -34.67 0.12
C MET A 1 45.59 -33.24 -0.18
N ARG A 2 46.57 -32.36 -0.50
CA ARG A 2 46.54 -31.07 -1.24
C ARG A 2 45.31 -30.14 -1.08
N ARG A 3 45.42 -28.83 -0.83
CA ARG A 3 46.50 -27.84 -0.75
C ARG A 3 45.92 -26.56 -0.11
N ARG A 4 46.79 -25.81 0.58
CA ARG A 4 46.61 -24.49 1.22
C ARG A 4 46.27 -23.36 0.24
N ALA A 5 45.63 -22.30 0.74
CA ALA A 5 46.07 -20.90 0.52
C ALA A 5 45.56 -19.97 1.64
N ILE A 6 46.52 -19.28 2.25
CA ILE A 6 46.40 -18.14 3.18
C ILE A 6 46.91 -16.93 2.40
N ALA A 7 46.22 -15.77 2.43
CA ALA A 7 46.85 -14.44 2.48
C ALA A 7 45.81 -13.31 2.69
N PRO A 8 46.14 -12.28 3.50
CA PRO A 8 45.30 -11.13 3.84
C PRO A 8 45.60 -9.91 2.93
N LEU A 9 44.76 -8.87 2.96
CA LEU A 9 45.14 -7.56 2.40
C LEU A 9 44.63 -6.40 3.28
N SER A 10 45.53 -5.47 3.56
CA SER A 10 45.38 -4.30 4.42
C SER A 10 45.60 -3.01 3.59
N PHE A 11 44.89 -1.94 3.97
CA PHE A 11 45.16 -0.49 3.77
C PHE A 11 45.59 0.08 2.40
N LEU A 12 44.90 1.15 1.98
CA LEU A 12 45.54 2.38 1.47
C LEU A 12 44.61 3.60 1.51
N LEU A 13 45.09 4.65 2.18
CA LEU A 13 44.58 6.02 2.25
C LEU A 13 45.54 6.89 1.42
N ALA A 14 45.04 7.77 0.54
CA ALA A 14 45.70 8.99 0.03
C ALA A 14 44.70 9.75 -0.88
N SER A 15 44.12 10.88 -0.48
CA SER A 15 44.63 12.26 -0.57
C SER A 15 44.95 12.76 -1.98
N ALA A 16 44.14 13.73 -2.45
CA ALA A 16 44.54 14.73 -3.45
C ALA A 16 43.72 16.02 -3.24
N LEU A 17 44.33 16.98 -2.54
CA LEU A 17 44.02 18.40 -2.61
C LEU A 17 44.67 18.98 -3.87
N CYS A 18 43.97 19.84 -4.60
CA CYS A 18 44.59 20.94 -5.32
C CYS A 18 43.66 22.17 -5.34
N SER A 19 44.23 23.25 -4.84
CA SER A 19 43.73 24.60 -4.63
C SER A 19 43.73 25.47 -5.89
N GLY A 20 42.83 26.46 -5.93
CA GLY A 20 42.91 27.61 -6.85
C GLY A 20 42.01 28.75 -6.37
N SER A 21 42.63 29.83 -5.92
CA SER A 21 42.12 31.00 -5.20
C SER A 21 42.03 32.27 -6.06
N ALA A 22 41.07 33.18 -5.76
CA ALA A 22 41.14 34.66 -5.78
C ALA A 22 39.71 35.20 -5.53
N GLY A 23 39.39 36.04 -4.53
CA GLY A 23 39.77 37.46 -4.36
C GLY A 23 38.75 38.36 -5.10
N ALA A 24 38.09 39.40 -4.60
CA ALA A 24 38.21 40.22 -3.40
C ALA A 24 36.91 41.06 -3.20
N SER A 25 36.82 41.72 -2.05
CA SER A 25 35.76 42.60 -1.52
C SER A 25 35.42 43.85 -2.35
N SER A 26 34.21 44.41 -2.14
CA SER A 26 34.06 45.86 -1.92
C SER A 26 32.83 46.24 -1.07
N ASN A 27 33.09 47.20 -0.18
CA ASN A 27 32.26 47.86 0.84
C ASN A 27 30.99 48.55 0.32
N VAL A 28 30.04 48.91 1.23
CA VAL A 28 29.65 50.31 1.55
C VAL A 28 28.58 50.41 2.67
N THR A 29 29.01 51.03 3.79
CA THR A 29 28.41 51.92 4.83
C THR A 29 27.06 51.70 5.56
N THR A 30 27.13 51.81 6.90
CA THR A 30 26.09 52.16 7.90
C THR A 30 25.94 53.68 8.08
N PRO A 31 24.78 54.17 8.59
CA PRO A 31 24.72 54.82 9.93
C PRO A 31 23.30 54.78 10.61
N PRO A 32 23.08 55.38 11.82
CA PRO A 32 23.75 55.24 13.11
C PRO A 32 22.77 54.87 14.26
N ALA A 33 23.29 54.56 15.46
CA ALA A 33 22.52 54.25 16.67
C ALA A 33 22.31 55.48 17.59
N ALA A 34 21.20 55.49 18.34
CA ALA A 34 21.02 56.30 19.56
C ALA A 34 20.19 55.53 20.60
N ASP A 35 20.87 55.14 21.69
CA ASP A 35 20.40 54.73 23.03
C ASP A 35 19.81 55.97 23.78
N PRO A 36 19.18 55.93 24.99
CA PRO A 36 19.39 54.96 26.08
C PRO A 36 18.17 54.57 26.97
N GLY A 37 18.34 53.54 27.81
CA GLY A 37 17.95 53.65 29.22
C GLY A 37 17.02 52.57 29.82
N MET A 38 17.58 51.75 30.70
CA MET A 38 16.93 50.76 31.58
C MET A 38 16.22 51.35 32.82
N ALA A 39 15.34 50.51 33.41
CA ALA A 39 14.91 50.34 34.82
C ALA A 39 13.38 50.54 34.98
N GLY A 40 12.56 49.70 35.61
CA GLY A 40 12.71 48.51 36.45
C GLY A 40 11.56 48.48 37.49
N VAL A 41 10.85 47.34 37.63
CA VAL A 41 9.93 46.93 38.75
C VAL A 41 8.58 47.72 38.86
N ALA A 42 7.37 47.22 39.20
CA ALA A 42 6.87 46.01 39.86
C ALA A 42 5.33 45.79 39.64
N ARG A 43 4.90 44.52 39.77
CA ARG A 43 3.68 43.95 40.41
C ARG A 43 2.24 44.34 39.98
N THR A 44 1.53 43.28 39.56
CA THR A 44 0.13 42.86 39.86
C THR A 44 -0.93 43.91 40.22
N GLU A 45 -1.90 44.10 39.33
CA GLU A 45 -3.31 44.30 39.71
C GLU A 45 -4.24 43.46 38.82
N ILE A 46 -5.05 42.65 39.47
CA ILE A 46 -6.15 41.85 38.91
C ILE A 46 -7.40 42.76 38.90
N PRO A 47 -8.09 42.96 37.77
CA PRO A 47 -9.42 43.55 37.81
C PRO A 47 -10.43 42.52 38.34
N ALA A 48 -11.17 42.94 39.37
CA ALA A 48 -12.16 42.18 40.12
C ALA A 48 -13.24 41.53 39.25
N GLY A 49 -13.64 40.31 39.60
CA GLY A 49 -14.68 39.54 38.93
C GLY A 49 -16.09 39.74 39.50
N SER A 50 -17.09 39.46 38.67
CA SER A 50 -18.33 38.71 38.96
C SER A 50 -19.28 38.75 37.74
N PRO A 51 -20.32 37.88 37.64
CA PRO A 51 -20.31 36.42 37.77
C PRO A 51 -21.08 35.72 36.61
N ASN A 52 -20.79 34.43 36.40
CA ASN A 52 -21.65 33.42 35.74
C ASN A 52 -22.35 33.78 34.41
N PHE A 53 -21.69 33.45 33.30
CA PHE A 53 -22.34 32.75 32.20
C PHE A 53 -21.49 31.53 31.82
N GLY A 54 -22.15 30.38 31.66
CA GLY A 54 -21.55 29.06 31.65
C GLY A 54 -20.35 28.92 30.70
N ALA A 55 -19.38 28.11 31.13
CA ALA A 55 -18.22 27.76 30.32
C ALA A 55 -18.68 27.20 28.95
N PRO A 56 -18.24 27.78 27.82
CA PRO A 56 -18.31 27.06 26.57
C PRO A 56 -17.39 25.85 26.66
N ALA A 57 -17.86 24.71 26.14
CA ALA A 57 -17.13 23.46 26.12
C ALA A 57 -15.69 23.67 25.62
N ARG A 58 -14.71 23.16 26.37
CA ARG A 58 -13.31 23.10 25.94
C ARG A 58 -13.29 22.45 24.56
N ALA A 59 -12.90 23.21 23.55
CA ALA A 59 -12.63 22.69 22.22
C ALA A 59 -11.63 21.54 22.37
N GLY A 60 -12.07 20.33 22.03
CA GLY A 60 -11.18 19.19 21.89
C GLY A 60 -10.04 19.59 20.96
N ARG A 61 -8.81 19.24 21.33
CA ARG A 61 -7.65 19.40 20.45
C ARG A 61 -8.04 18.80 19.10
N SER A 62 -8.18 19.66 18.10
CA SER A 62 -8.27 19.25 16.70
C SER A 62 -6.95 18.53 16.39
N LEU A 63 -7.00 17.20 16.39
CA LEU A 63 -6.02 16.38 15.71
C LEU A 63 -6.01 16.90 14.27
N ARG A 64 -4.87 17.44 13.83
CA ARG A 64 -4.66 17.67 12.40
C ARG A 64 -4.91 16.34 11.69
N THR A 65 -5.71 16.35 10.64
CA THR A 65 -5.85 15.21 9.74
C THR A 65 -4.47 14.95 9.12
N ALA A 66 -3.90 13.77 9.36
CA ALA A 66 -2.60 13.40 8.82
C ALA A 66 -2.64 13.37 7.29
N THR A 67 -1.53 13.79 6.66
CA THR A 67 -1.38 13.80 5.20
C THR A 67 -1.13 12.37 4.70
N VAL A 68 -1.56 12.04 3.48
CA VAL A 68 -1.33 10.71 2.89
C VAL A 68 0.16 10.39 2.87
N GLY A 69 0.55 9.25 3.47
CA GLY A 69 1.95 8.82 3.55
C GLY A 69 2.74 9.36 4.74
N GLU A 70 2.14 10.19 5.61
CA GLU A 70 2.78 10.72 6.81
C GLU A 70 2.79 9.68 7.93
N THR A 71 3.91 9.40 8.59
CA THR A 71 3.91 8.57 9.81
C THR A 71 3.08 9.22 10.92
N VAL A 72 2.05 8.53 11.39
CA VAL A 72 1.22 8.93 12.53
C VAL A 72 1.52 8.03 13.70
N TRP A 73 2.02 8.60 14.79
CA TRP A 73 2.17 7.89 16.06
C TRP A 73 0.81 7.82 16.76
N VAL A 74 0.14 6.66 16.66
CA VAL A 74 -1.14 6.40 17.34
C VAL A 74 -0.96 6.12 18.83
N PHE A 75 0.25 5.75 19.20
CA PHE A 75 0.73 5.71 20.57
C PHE A 75 2.13 6.29 20.60
N ALA A 76 2.39 7.19 21.53
CA ALA A 76 3.71 7.69 21.83
C ALA A 76 3.75 8.00 23.32
N ASP A 77 4.68 7.39 24.03
CA ASP A 77 4.83 7.57 25.46
C ASP A 77 6.26 7.96 25.79
N SER A 78 6.43 9.23 26.13
CA SER A 78 7.73 9.80 26.51
C SER A 78 8.13 9.47 27.96
N LEU A 79 7.26 8.80 28.74
CA LEU A 79 7.49 8.43 30.14
C LEU A 79 7.73 9.60 31.13
N GLU A 80 7.89 10.84 30.65
CA GLU A 80 8.24 12.03 31.46
C GLU A 80 7.24 12.35 32.59
N THR A 81 5.98 11.97 32.42
CA THR A 81 4.92 12.20 33.41
C THR A 81 4.68 10.99 34.31
N ARG A 82 5.46 9.92 34.15
CA ARG A 82 5.26 8.62 34.79
C ARG A 82 6.29 8.38 35.89
N THR A 83 5.94 7.51 36.84
CA THR A 83 6.79 7.16 37.98
C THR A 83 6.54 5.72 38.42
N SER A 84 7.60 5.03 38.81
CA SER A 84 7.54 3.67 39.38
C SER A 84 7.89 3.64 40.87
N PRO A 85 7.23 2.77 41.67
CA PRO A 85 5.98 2.10 41.33
C PRO A 85 4.81 3.09 41.36
N SER A 86 3.63 2.73 40.83
CA SER A 86 2.30 3.35 41.05
C SER A 86 1.71 4.24 39.95
N ASN A 87 2.50 4.81 39.03
CA ASN A 87 1.96 5.63 37.94
C ASN A 87 2.67 5.34 36.60
N GLU A 88 2.67 4.08 36.21
CA GLU A 88 3.23 3.62 34.92
C GLU A 88 2.21 3.69 33.79
N GLY A 89 1.00 4.23 34.03
CA GLY A 89 -0.02 4.56 33.03
C GLY A 89 -0.44 3.41 32.10
N GLY A 90 -0.67 2.24 32.67
CA GLY A 90 -1.22 1.07 31.97
C GLY A 90 -0.18 0.16 31.31
N TRP A 91 1.11 0.47 31.45
CA TRP A 91 2.15 -0.52 31.22
C TRP A 91 2.09 -1.59 32.29
N THR A 92 2.43 -2.81 31.92
CA THR A 92 2.61 -3.93 32.84
C THR A 92 3.99 -4.52 32.59
N HIS A 93 4.64 -5.00 33.65
CA HIS A 93 5.91 -5.70 33.53
C HIS A 93 5.83 -7.02 34.29
N TYR A 94 6.69 -7.96 33.89
CA TYR A 94 6.61 -9.34 34.32
C TYR A 94 8.00 -9.93 34.50
N ASP A 95 8.14 -10.74 35.55
CA ASP A 95 9.24 -11.68 35.73
C ASP A 95 8.86 -13.05 35.15
N ALA A 96 9.50 -13.44 34.04
CA ALA A 96 9.36 -14.72 33.36
C ALA A 96 10.48 -15.71 33.68
N SER A 97 11.39 -15.36 34.60
CA SER A 97 12.48 -16.24 35.03
C SER A 97 12.00 -17.38 35.93
N ALA A 98 10.81 -17.24 36.51
CA ALA A 98 10.15 -18.33 37.20
C ALA A 98 9.71 -19.41 36.19
N LYS A 99 10.35 -20.58 36.22
CA LYS A 99 9.93 -21.76 35.46
C LYS A 99 9.17 -22.73 36.37
N PRO A 100 8.20 -23.51 35.85
CA PRO A 100 7.44 -24.45 36.67
C PRO A 100 8.36 -25.50 37.30
N THR A 101 7.95 -26.02 38.47
CA THR A 101 8.55 -27.22 39.04
C THR A 101 7.96 -28.43 38.31
N ALA A 102 8.58 -28.82 37.20
CA ALA A 102 8.01 -29.81 36.28
C ALA A 102 7.97 -31.22 36.87
N TRP A 103 8.96 -31.61 37.68
CA TRP A 103 8.97 -32.93 38.31
C TRP A 103 7.98 -33.00 39.48
N HIS A 104 6.95 -33.82 39.35
CA HIS A 104 5.96 -34.05 40.40
C HIS A 104 5.48 -35.50 40.37
N ILE A 105 4.67 -35.88 41.36
CA ILE A 105 4.05 -37.21 41.40
C ILE A 105 2.62 -37.03 40.94
N ASP A 106 2.24 -37.78 39.89
CA ASP A 106 0.90 -37.73 39.31
C ASP A 106 0.48 -39.13 38.83
N THR A 107 -0.79 -39.25 38.46
CA THR A 107 -1.43 -40.44 37.88
C THR A 107 -1.79 -40.27 36.40
N VAL A 108 -1.72 -39.04 35.83
CA VAL A 108 -2.15 -38.75 34.45
C VAL A 108 -1.44 -39.62 33.40
N LEU A 109 -0.12 -39.81 33.53
CA LEU A 109 0.69 -40.67 32.65
C LEU A 109 1.38 -41.81 33.43
N GLY A 110 0.84 -42.17 34.59
CA GLY A 110 1.49 -43.09 35.52
C GLY A 110 1.74 -44.47 34.92
N CYS A 111 2.96 -44.99 35.07
CA CYS A 111 3.28 -46.36 34.67
C CYS A 111 2.51 -47.39 35.49
N GLN A 112 2.38 -47.16 36.79
CA GLN A 112 1.54 -47.92 37.73
C GLN A 112 1.03 -46.99 38.83
N ASN A 113 -0.24 -46.59 38.78
CA ASN A 113 -0.84 -45.61 39.69
C ASN A 113 -0.05 -44.29 39.71
N HIS A 114 0.72 -44.01 40.78
CA HIS A 114 1.52 -42.80 40.90
C HIS A 114 2.88 -43.00 40.22
N SER A 115 3.33 -41.99 39.51
CA SER A 115 4.67 -41.99 38.92
C SER A 115 5.25 -40.60 38.98
N TRP A 116 6.58 -40.53 38.95
CA TRP A 116 7.29 -39.29 38.76
C TRP A 116 7.07 -38.81 37.34
N TRP A 117 6.55 -37.61 37.16
CA TRP A 117 6.31 -37.03 35.86
C TRP A 117 7.00 -35.67 35.76
N CYS A 118 7.84 -35.50 34.74
CA CYS A 118 8.35 -34.23 34.28
C CYS A 118 7.43 -33.71 33.18
N GLY A 119 6.49 -32.88 33.59
CA GLY A 119 5.47 -32.32 32.75
C GLY A 119 4.52 -31.47 33.57
N MET A 120 3.47 -30.96 32.95
CA MET A 120 2.38 -30.29 33.65
C MET A 120 1.10 -30.36 32.83
N VAL A 121 -0.03 -30.10 33.49
CA VAL A 121 -1.31 -29.83 32.84
C VAL A 121 -1.55 -28.32 32.90
N ASP A 122 -1.65 -27.67 31.75
CA ASP A 122 -1.91 -26.24 31.66
C ASP A 122 -3.12 -25.94 30.77
N SER A 123 -4.15 -25.34 31.36
CA SER A 123 -5.37 -24.97 30.64
C SER A 123 -5.15 -23.97 29.50
N THR A 124 -4.02 -23.25 29.49
CA THR A 124 -3.66 -22.25 28.48
C THR A 124 -3.04 -22.85 27.22
N TRP A 125 -2.61 -24.12 27.23
CA TRP A 125 -2.06 -24.83 26.06
C TRP A 125 -3.18 -25.29 25.12
N THR A 126 -3.87 -24.32 24.51
CA THR A 126 -5.13 -24.56 23.77
C THR A 126 -4.95 -25.30 22.44
N TYR A 127 -3.72 -25.44 21.96
CA TYR A 127 -3.40 -26.11 20.69
C TYR A 127 -3.04 -27.58 20.86
N ASP A 128 -2.77 -28.00 22.09
CA ASP A 128 -2.63 -29.40 22.47
C ASP A 128 -4.01 -29.97 22.88
N SER A 129 -4.36 -31.13 22.33
CA SER A 129 -5.65 -31.76 22.58
C SER A 129 -5.79 -32.33 24.00
N ASN A 130 -4.68 -32.66 24.65
CA ASN A 130 -4.58 -33.20 26.00
C ASN A 130 -4.30 -32.12 27.05
N ARG A 131 -3.81 -30.94 26.61
CA ARG A 131 -3.40 -29.81 27.49
C ARG A 131 -2.41 -30.24 28.58
N ALA A 132 -1.60 -31.25 28.27
CA ALA A 132 -0.70 -31.92 29.18
C ALA A 132 0.59 -32.27 28.44
N GLY A 133 1.73 -32.12 29.09
CA GLY A 133 3.03 -32.40 28.47
C GLY A 133 4.15 -31.55 29.05
N TYR A 134 5.03 -31.03 28.22
CA TYR A 134 6.16 -30.17 28.64
C TYR A 134 6.20 -28.85 27.85
N ASP A 135 6.95 -27.89 28.37
CA ASP A 135 7.10 -26.55 27.78
C ASP A 135 8.54 -26.31 27.32
N ASN A 136 8.75 -25.24 26.57
CA ASN A 136 10.02 -24.85 25.98
C ASN A 136 11.02 -24.37 27.06
N ASP A 137 12.31 -24.50 26.76
CA ASP A 137 13.43 -24.03 27.57
C ASP A 137 13.45 -24.62 29.00
N TRP A 138 13.08 -25.90 29.14
CA TRP A 138 13.14 -26.58 30.43
C TRP A 138 14.50 -27.22 30.66
N ILE A 139 15.02 -27.06 31.88
CA ILE A 139 16.12 -27.87 32.41
C ILE A 139 15.71 -28.34 33.82
N GLN A 140 15.26 -29.59 33.92
CA GLN A 140 14.56 -30.11 35.10
C GLN A 140 15.23 -31.39 35.59
N ASP A 141 15.74 -31.39 36.82
CA ASP A 141 16.39 -32.54 37.44
C ASP A 141 15.49 -33.16 38.53
N LEU A 142 15.45 -34.49 38.61
CA LEU A 142 14.92 -35.28 39.72
C LEU A 142 16.05 -36.16 40.26
N ARG A 143 16.41 -36.01 41.52
CA ARG A 143 17.62 -36.59 42.11
C ARG A 143 17.34 -37.36 43.39
N ASN A 144 18.08 -38.45 43.59
CA ASN A 144 18.15 -39.18 44.85
C ASN A 144 19.55 -39.81 45.01
N SER A 145 19.76 -40.57 46.07
CA SER A 145 21.00 -41.27 46.33
C SER A 145 20.77 -42.63 46.96
N PHE A 146 21.72 -43.55 46.80
CA PHE A 146 21.70 -44.85 47.45
C PHE A 146 23.00 -45.10 48.24
N PRO A 147 22.93 -45.85 49.35
CA PRO A 147 24.10 -46.08 50.20
C PRO A 147 25.11 -47.01 49.52
N THR A 148 26.40 -46.76 49.75
CA THR A 148 27.48 -47.69 49.38
C THR A 148 27.95 -48.58 50.53
N SER A 149 27.53 -48.25 51.76
CA SER A 149 27.80 -49.04 52.95
C SER A 149 27.20 -50.44 52.81
N GLY A 150 28.05 -51.48 52.95
CA GLY A 150 27.61 -52.87 52.84
C GLY A 150 27.66 -53.46 51.42
N ILE A 151 28.06 -52.69 50.41
CA ILE A 151 28.36 -53.25 49.07
C ILE A 151 29.77 -53.85 49.08
N ALA A 152 29.92 -55.14 48.78
CA ALA A 152 31.21 -55.82 48.75
C ALA A 152 32.07 -55.37 47.53
N PRO A 153 33.40 -55.18 47.66
CA PRO A 153 34.27 -54.76 46.54
C PRO A 153 34.07 -55.60 45.28
N GLY A 154 33.97 -54.95 44.12
CA GLY A 154 33.73 -55.61 42.83
C GLY A 154 32.30 -56.14 42.58
N THR A 155 31.34 -55.84 43.47
CA THR A 155 29.92 -56.18 43.24
C THR A 155 29.31 -55.23 42.20
N PRO A 156 28.77 -55.73 41.07
CA PRO A 156 28.12 -54.89 40.07
C PRO A 156 26.86 -54.22 40.63
N VAL A 157 26.66 -52.95 40.30
CA VAL A 157 25.47 -52.18 40.70
C VAL A 157 24.63 -51.84 39.47
N THR A 158 23.32 -52.06 39.54
CA THR A 158 22.38 -51.74 38.46
C THR A 158 21.27 -50.81 38.94
N LEU A 159 20.97 -49.78 38.14
CA LEU A 159 19.81 -48.91 38.27
C LEU A 159 18.73 -49.37 37.28
N SER A 160 17.59 -49.80 37.79
CA SER A 160 16.41 -50.16 37.02
C SER A 160 15.24 -49.23 37.33
N PHE A 161 14.43 -48.88 36.33
CA PHE A 161 13.23 -48.08 36.51
C PHE A 161 12.26 -48.32 35.34
N LYS A 162 10.97 -48.09 35.54
CA LYS A 162 10.01 -47.96 34.46
C LYS A 162 10.06 -46.56 33.90
N SER A 163 9.96 -46.44 32.58
CA SER A 163 10.07 -45.18 31.87
C SER A 163 9.06 -45.10 30.73
N HIS A 164 8.47 -43.92 30.58
CA HIS A 164 7.80 -43.47 29.37
C HIS A 164 8.34 -42.08 29.05
N PHE A 165 8.91 -41.89 27.87
CA PHE A 165 9.49 -40.63 27.43
C PHE A 165 8.91 -40.28 26.06
N ASP A 166 8.38 -39.06 25.90
CA ASP A 166 7.89 -38.54 24.64
C ASP A 166 8.15 -37.03 24.56
N ALA A 167 9.17 -36.66 23.80
CA ALA A 167 9.57 -35.27 23.55
C ALA A 167 10.19 -35.14 22.15
N GLU A 168 10.45 -33.92 21.68
CA GLU A 168 10.86 -33.65 20.31
C GLU A 168 12.10 -34.49 19.90
N PRO A 169 12.02 -35.28 18.82
CA PRO A 169 13.14 -36.11 18.39
C PRO A 169 14.38 -35.29 17.98
N ASN A 170 15.50 -35.58 18.62
CA ASN A 170 16.84 -35.01 18.40
C ASN A 170 17.06 -33.57 18.91
N TYR A 171 16.08 -32.98 19.60
CA TYR A 171 16.20 -31.64 20.17
C TYR A 171 15.97 -31.68 21.68
N ASP A 172 15.00 -32.47 22.11
CA ASP A 172 14.67 -32.66 23.51
C ASP A 172 15.17 -34.01 24.03
N TYR A 173 15.61 -34.01 25.30
CA TYR A 173 16.35 -35.12 25.86
C TYR A 173 16.02 -35.43 27.31
N GLY A 174 16.02 -36.74 27.62
CA GLY A 174 16.01 -37.27 28.98
C GLY A 174 17.34 -37.95 29.30
N PHE A 175 18.11 -37.44 30.25
CA PHE A 175 19.41 -37.98 30.65
C PHE A 175 19.34 -38.71 31.98
N VAL A 176 20.01 -39.87 32.06
CA VAL A 176 20.29 -40.55 33.32
C VAL A 176 21.75 -40.34 33.66
N GLU A 177 22.02 -39.78 34.84
CA GLU A 177 23.36 -39.34 35.22
C GLU A 177 23.70 -39.77 36.65
N ILE A 178 24.97 -40.13 36.87
CA ILE A 178 25.54 -40.52 38.16
C ILE A 178 26.61 -39.50 38.54
N TYR A 179 26.64 -39.06 39.79
CA TYR A 179 27.66 -38.14 40.26
C TYR A 179 29.02 -38.84 40.46
N ASP A 180 30.04 -38.42 39.69
CA ASP A 180 31.45 -38.80 39.86
C ASP A 180 32.19 -37.65 40.55
N PRO A 181 32.87 -37.87 41.69
CA PRO A 181 33.67 -36.83 42.34
C PRO A 181 34.73 -36.18 41.45
N ASP A 182 35.26 -36.91 40.46
CA ASP A 182 36.33 -36.40 39.60
C ASP A 182 35.80 -35.70 38.33
N ASN A 183 34.62 -36.11 37.84
CA ASN A 183 34.06 -35.68 36.55
C ASN A 183 32.69 -35.00 36.67
N SER A 184 32.21 -34.73 37.90
CA SER A 184 30.84 -34.29 38.19
C SER A 184 29.78 -35.26 37.64
N TRP A 185 28.61 -34.76 37.27
CA TRP A 185 27.52 -35.56 36.71
C TRP A 185 27.93 -36.24 35.40
N THR A 186 28.07 -37.56 35.45
CA THR A 186 28.44 -38.41 34.32
C THR A 186 27.20 -39.06 33.73
N ARG A 187 26.92 -38.79 32.45
CA ARG A 187 25.81 -39.39 31.70
C ARG A 187 26.05 -40.86 31.42
N ILE A 188 25.11 -41.71 31.82
CA ILE A 188 25.13 -43.16 31.57
C ILE A 188 24.07 -43.59 30.56
N PHE A 189 23.04 -42.78 30.33
CA PHE A 189 22.01 -43.05 29.32
C PHE A 189 21.33 -41.76 28.84
N GLN A 190 20.71 -41.79 27.66
CA GLN A 190 19.91 -40.70 27.12
C GLN A 190 18.70 -41.22 26.33
N PHE A 191 17.59 -40.49 26.40
CA PHE A 191 16.38 -40.63 25.60
C PHE A 191 16.20 -39.40 24.70
N THR A 192 15.54 -39.59 23.57
CA THR A 192 14.98 -38.52 22.73
C THR A 192 13.87 -39.14 21.87
N GLY A 193 12.93 -38.33 21.36
CA GLY A 193 11.76 -38.83 20.65
C GLY A 193 10.82 -39.60 21.57
N ARG A 194 10.14 -40.60 21.02
CA ARG A 194 9.20 -41.45 21.78
C ARG A 194 9.81 -42.80 22.15
N VAL A 195 9.99 -43.04 23.46
CA VAL A 195 10.58 -44.26 24.02
C VAL A 195 9.77 -44.76 25.23
N PRO A 196 9.21 -45.97 25.18
CA PRO A 196 9.18 -46.91 24.07
C PRO A 196 8.30 -46.40 22.91
N SER A 197 8.59 -46.84 21.68
CA SER A 197 7.85 -46.43 20.48
C SER A 197 6.34 -46.79 20.50
N THR A 198 5.94 -47.68 21.40
CA THR A 198 4.55 -48.09 21.62
C THR A 198 3.75 -47.10 22.47
N GLY A 199 4.39 -46.10 23.09
CA GLY A 199 3.76 -45.06 23.92
C GLY A 199 3.37 -45.50 25.34
N GLY A 200 3.59 -46.76 25.72
CA GLY A 200 3.40 -47.21 27.12
C GLY A 200 4.66 -47.00 27.97
N CYS A 201 4.69 -47.54 29.19
CA CYS A 201 5.93 -47.62 29.97
C CYS A 201 6.70 -48.93 29.70
N ASP A 202 8.02 -48.85 29.62
CA ASP A 202 8.92 -50.01 29.57
C ASP A 202 9.97 -49.96 30.69
N THR A 203 10.61 -51.09 31.00
CA THR A 203 11.65 -51.18 32.04
C THR A 203 13.03 -50.96 31.45
N VAL A 204 13.74 -49.96 31.98
CA VAL A 204 15.11 -49.63 31.63
C VAL A 204 16.01 -50.16 32.74
N THR A 205 17.12 -50.81 32.40
CA THR A 205 18.13 -51.28 33.37
C THR A 205 19.53 -50.90 32.91
N LEU A 206 20.23 -50.16 33.74
CA LEU A 206 21.53 -49.55 33.44
C LEU A 206 22.57 -50.00 34.47
N ALA A 207 23.79 -50.29 34.02
CA ALA A 207 24.91 -50.51 34.93
C ALA A 207 25.42 -49.18 35.47
N VAL A 208 25.58 -49.08 36.79
CA VAL A 208 26.27 -47.95 37.42
C VAL A 208 27.78 -48.21 37.34
N PRO A 209 28.61 -47.26 36.89
CA PRO A 209 30.05 -47.48 36.73
C PRO A 209 30.73 -47.91 38.05
N ASP A 210 31.35 -49.10 38.04
CA ASP A 210 32.04 -49.66 39.22
C ASP A 210 33.12 -48.72 39.77
N SER A 211 33.76 -47.94 38.90
CA SER A 211 34.76 -46.93 39.29
C SER A 211 34.16 -45.85 40.20
N ILE A 212 32.94 -45.38 39.94
CA ILE A 212 32.27 -44.36 40.75
C ILE A 212 31.84 -44.96 42.10
N VAL A 213 31.24 -46.16 42.07
CA VAL A 213 30.81 -46.85 43.30
C VAL A 213 32.00 -47.15 44.21
N ALA A 214 33.15 -47.54 43.63
CA ALA A 214 34.39 -47.79 44.39
C ALA A 214 34.94 -46.52 45.05
N LYS A 215 34.98 -45.39 44.33
CA LYS A 215 35.41 -44.09 44.88
C LYS A 215 34.55 -43.69 46.07
N LEU A 216 33.22 -43.70 45.91
CA LEU A 216 32.31 -43.24 46.97
C LEU A 216 32.32 -44.16 48.19
N ARG A 217 32.51 -45.45 47.97
CA ARG A 217 32.65 -46.43 49.05
C ARG A 217 33.92 -46.24 49.87
N ALA A 218 35.00 -45.77 49.27
CA ALA A 218 36.25 -45.48 49.97
C ALA A 218 36.13 -44.28 50.94
N GLY A 219 35.08 -43.47 50.78
CA GLY A 219 34.87 -42.25 51.55
C GLY A 219 35.57 -41.03 50.96
N ALA A 220 35.49 -39.89 51.65
CA ALA A 220 36.17 -38.68 51.21
C ALA A 220 37.71 -38.85 51.30
N PRO A 221 38.51 -38.32 50.35
CA PRO A 221 39.97 -38.51 50.34
C PRO A 221 40.70 -38.00 51.59
N ASP A 222 40.10 -37.04 52.31
CA ASP A 222 40.59 -36.43 53.54
C ASP A 222 39.96 -37.02 54.82
N ASP A 223 39.01 -37.94 54.69
CA ASP A 223 38.36 -38.60 55.82
C ASP A 223 39.16 -39.83 56.28
N THR A 224 39.94 -39.64 57.36
CA THR A 224 40.70 -40.73 58.01
C THR A 224 39.82 -41.87 58.54
N THR A 225 38.52 -41.67 58.70
CA THR A 225 37.56 -42.70 59.15
C THR A 225 37.04 -43.57 58.01
N HIS A 226 37.35 -43.24 56.74
CA HIS A 226 36.93 -43.97 55.54
C HIS A 226 35.42 -44.23 55.50
N THR A 227 34.61 -43.23 55.89
CA THR A 227 33.16 -43.38 55.94
C THR A 227 32.58 -43.44 54.53
N PRO A 228 31.90 -44.54 54.12
CA PRO A 228 31.34 -44.65 52.78
C PRO A 228 30.30 -43.57 52.49
N LEU A 229 30.42 -42.90 51.35
CA LEU A 229 29.49 -41.88 50.87
C LEU A 229 28.41 -42.50 49.97
N PRO A 230 27.16 -41.98 49.99
CA PRO A 230 26.11 -42.45 49.10
C PRO A 230 26.35 -41.99 47.65
N VAL A 231 25.99 -42.82 46.68
CA VAL A 231 26.05 -42.45 45.25
C VAL A 231 24.79 -41.68 44.88
N SER A 232 24.96 -40.44 44.45
CA SER A 232 23.88 -39.63 43.89
C SER A 232 23.63 -39.97 42.42
N PHE A 233 22.36 -40.05 42.05
CA PHE A 233 21.92 -40.21 40.68
C PHE A 233 20.80 -39.21 40.38
N ARG A 234 20.63 -38.87 39.09
CA ARG A 234 19.52 -38.02 38.66
C ARG A 234 18.97 -38.40 37.30
N PHE A 235 17.72 -38.02 37.12
CA PHE A 235 17.03 -37.93 35.84
C PHE A 235 16.94 -36.46 35.47
N ARG A 236 17.44 -36.10 34.30
CA ARG A 236 17.47 -34.71 33.81
C ARG A 236 16.69 -34.62 32.51
N PHE A 237 15.63 -33.83 32.50
CA PHE A 237 14.89 -33.48 31.29
C PHE A 237 15.37 -32.13 30.75
N THR A 238 15.59 -32.03 29.45
CA THR A 238 15.91 -30.78 28.76
C THR A 238 15.06 -30.60 27.52
N SER A 239 14.46 -29.42 27.35
CA SER A 239 13.82 -29.00 26.09
C SER A 239 14.51 -27.77 25.48
N ASP A 240 14.44 -27.65 24.16
CA ASP A 240 14.93 -26.47 23.45
C ASP A 240 13.90 -25.32 23.47
N VAL A 241 14.12 -24.26 22.68
CA VAL A 241 13.30 -23.03 22.74
C VAL A 241 11.94 -23.11 22.02
N ALA A 242 11.63 -24.20 21.31
CA ALA A 242 10.38 -24.34 20.53
C ALA A 242 9.93 -25.81 20.39
N TYR A 243 8.79 -26.05 19.75
CA TYR A 243 8.30 -27.39 19.40
C TYR A 243 8.00 -28.29 20.61
N SER A 244 7.04 -27.84 21.44
CA SER A 244 6.55 -28.60 22.60
C SER A 244 5.02 -28.60 22.71
N SER A 245 4.52 -29.21 23.78
CA SER A 245 3.09 -29.20 24.11
C SER A 245 2.56 -27.79 24.38
N ALA A 246 3.43 -26.89 24.87
CA ALA A 246 3.04 -25.53 25.23
C ALA A 246 2.71 -24.62 24.05
N ASP A 247 3.45 -24.75 22.94
CA ASP A 247 3.18 -24.01 21.70
C ASP A 247 2.28 -24.79 20.73
N GLY A 248 2.03 -26.07 21.00
CA GLY A 248 1.17 -26.95 20.22
C GLY A 248 1.79 -27.37 18.88
N LEU A 249 3.10 -27.23 18.73
CA LEU A 249 3.82 -27.65 17.53
C LEU A 249 4.34 -29.09 17.64
N TYR A 250 4.41 -29.65 18.84
CA TYR A 250 4.70 -31.07 19.10
C TYR A 250 3.74 -31.63 20.17
N ASP A 251 3.14 -32.79 19.90
CA ASP A 251 2.26 -33.51 20.85
C ASP A 251 3.13 -34.48 21.67
N GLY A 252 3.65 -34.00 22.80
CA GLY A 252 4.58 -34.73 23.65
C GLY A 252 4.11 -34.84 25.10
N ASP A 253 4.49 -35.94 25.75
CA ASP A 253 4.07 -36.30 27.12
C ASP A 253 5.12 -35.87 28.18
N GLY A 254 6.34 -35.51 27.77
CA GLY A 254 7.46 -35.24 28.67
C GLY A 254 8.15 -36.53 29.13
N TRP A 255 8.47 -36.64 30.42
CA TRP A 255 9.16 -37.83 30.95
C TRP A 255 8.53 -38.38 32.23
N VAL A 256 8.07 -39.63 32.17
CA VAL A 256 7.54 -40.40 33.31
C VAL A 256 8.52 -41.46 33.77
N ILE A 257 8.69 -41.58 35.09
CA ILE A 257 9.56 -42.53 35.77
C ILE A 257 8.84 -43.18 36.94
N ASP A 258 9.01 -44.48 37.10
CA ASP A 258 8.39 -45.24 38.18
C ASP A 258 9.25 -46.45 38.59
N ASN A 259 8.98 -47.06 39.74
CA ASN A 259 9.60 -48.28 40.23
C ASN A 259 11.15 -48.25 40.18
N VAL A 260 11.74 -47.15 40.63
CA VAL A 260 13.18 -46.95 40.67
C VAL A 260 13.80 -47.93 41.67
N THR A 261 14.66 -48.80 41.17
CA THR A 261 15.27 -49.90 41.92
C THR A 261 16.78 -49.90 41.70
N ILE A 262 17.56 -49.86 42.78
CA ILE A 262 19.01 -50.12 42.71
C ILE A 262 19.30 -51.50 43.29
N LYS A 263 20.08 -52.31 42.56
CA LYS A 263 20.58 -53.61 43.04
C LYS A 263 22.10 -53.62 43.10
N ALA A 264 22.65 -54.23 44.14
CA ALA A 264 24.05 -54.67 44.21
C ALA A 264 24.07 -56.19 44.08
N GLY A 265 24.53 -56.71 42.94
CA GLY A 265 24.31 -58.11 42.57
C GLY A 265 22.82 -58.43 42.48
N SER A 266 22.33 -59.35 43.31
CA SER A 266 20.89 -59.69 43.39
C SER A 266 20.12 -58.94 44.48
N SER A 267 20.81 -58.24 45.39
CA SER A 267 20.21 -57.57 46.54
C SER A 267 19.69 -56.18 46.15
N VAL A 268 18.41 -55.90 46.43
CA VAL A 268 17.85 -54.55 46.31
C VAL A 268 18.35 -53.69 47.47
N ILE A 269 19.01 -52.58 47.16
CA ILE A 269 19.59 -51.65 48.14
C ILE A 269 18.89 -50.29 48.15
N PHE A 270 18.05 -50.02 47.14
CA PHE A 270 17.15 -48.87 47.08
C PHE A 270 15.93 -49.25 46.25
N PHE A 271 14.74 -48.84 46.68
CA PHE A 271 13.49 -49.01 45.95
C PHE A 271 12.55 -47.85 46.23
N ASP A 272 11.95 -47.28 45.19
CA ASP A 272 10.90 -46.27 45.28
C ASP A 272 9.93 -46.40 44.10
N ASN A 273 8.63 -46.46 44.41
CA ASN A 273 7.54 -46.58 43.44
C ASN A 273 6.60 -45.36 43.47
N ALA A 274 7.05 -44.21 43.97
CA ALA A 274 6.31 -42.94 44.06
C ALA A 274 5.03 -42.94 44.96
N GLU A 275 4.57 -44.08 45.44
CA GLU A 275 3.35 -44.20 46.28
C GLU A 275 3.51 -43.55 47.68
N GLY A 276 4.76 -43.42 48.15
CA GLY A 276 5.09 -42.82 49.45
C GLY A 276 5.20 -41.29 49.42
N GLY A 277 4.95 -40.65 48.27
CA GLY A 277 5.19 -39.22 48.06
C GLY A 277 6.68 -38.90 47.85
N MET A 278 7.06 -37.64 48.08
CA MET A 278 8.39 -37.11 47.70
C MET A 278 9.58 -37.78 48.41
N GLY A 279 9.40 -38.31 49.62
CA GLY A 279 10.48 -38.96 50.38
C GLY A 279 11.77 -38.14 50.47
N ALA A 280 12.89 -38.76 50.10
CA ALA A 280 14.22 -38.14 50.02
C ALA A 280 14.57 -37.59 48.62
N TRP A 281 13.62 -37.61 47.68
CA TRP A 281 13.85 -37.07 46.35
C TRP A 281 13.94 -35.54 46.40
N THR A 282 14.84 -35.02 45.60
CA THR A 282 14.98 -33.59 45.36
C THR A 282 14.72 -33.31 43.89
N ARG A 283 14.11 -32.18 43.60
CA ARG A 283 13.77 -31.76 42.24
C ARG A 283 14.24 -30.35 41.98
N THR A 284 14.47 -30.00 40.71
CA THR A 284 14.72 -28.62 40.32
C THR A 284 13.53 -27.76 40.73
N THR A 285 13.83 -26.64 41.36
CA THR A 285 12.88 -25.54 41.57
C THR A 285 13.55 -24.29 41.02
N THR A 286 12.81 -23.53 40.23
CA THR A 286 13.27 -22.33 39.52
C THR A 286 12.39 -21.16 39.96
N PRO A 287 12.57 -20.67 41.20
CA PRO A 287 11.84 -19.49 41.65
C PRO A 287 12.23 -18.29 40.79
N GLY A 288 11.30 -17.34 40.64
CA GLY A 288 11.58 -16.09 39.94
C GLY A 288 12.76 -15.36 40.57
N VAL A 289 13.67 -14.89 39.71
CA VAL A 289 14.85 -14.09 40.05
C VAL A 289 14.45 -12.68 40.48
N GLY A 290 13.25 -12.24 40.10
CA GLY A 290 12.67 -10.95 40.45
C GLY A 290 12.29 -10.15 39.21
N ASP A 291 11.36 -9.23 39.42
CA ASP A 291 10.96 -8.23 38.44
C ASP A 291 11.74 -6.94 38.70
N TYR A 292 12.63 -6.58 37.79
CA TYR A 292 13.55 -5.45 37.91
C TYR A 292 13.16 -4.28 37.01
N PHE A 293 12.06 -4.34 36.26
CA PHE A 293 11.60 -3.21 35.47
C PHE A 293 11.07 -2.08 36.37
N PHE A 294 11.66 -0.89 36.25
CA PHE A 294 11.13 0.34 36.84
C PHE A 294 11.52 1.57 36.03
N LEU A 295 10.76 2.65 36.19
CA LEU A 295 11.08 3.95 35.60
C LEU A 295 12.13 4.69 36.44
N ARG A 296 13.17 5.19 35.77
CA ARG A 296 14.22 6.00 36.39
C ARG A 296 14.54 7.23 35.57
N ARG A 297 14.73 8.37 36.24
CA ARG A 297 15.18 9.63 35.64
C ARG A 297 16.67 9.85 35.81
N ASN A 298 17.27 10.64 34.92
CA ASN A 298 18.65 11.12 35.03
C ASN A 298 19.64 9.95 35.16
N VAL A 299 19.41 8.88 34.42
CA VAL A 299 20.37 7.79 34.32
C VAL A 299 21.58 8.31 33.55
N LEU A 300 22.74 8.35 34.20
CA LEU A 300 23.97 8.80 33.56
C LEU A 300 24.44 7.71 32.60
N THR A 301 24.44 8.02 31.30
CA THR A 301 25.00 7.18 30.24
C THR A 301 26.34 7.73 29.79
N GLU A 302 27.25 6.86 29.32
CA GLU A 302 28.58 7.24 28.85
C GLU A 302 28.61 7.81 27.42
N ASP A 303 27.46 7.90 26.76
CA ASP A 303 27.30 8.55 25.46
C ASP A 303 27.55 10.07 25.57
N PHE A 304 28.66 10.53 25.00
CA PHE A 304 29.10 11.92 25.03
C PHE A 304 28.34 12.83 24.03
N CYS A 305 27.58 12.26 23.10
CA CYS A 305 26.83 13.01 22.10
C CYS A 305 25.43 13.42 22.59
N VAL A 306 24.86 12.70 23.57
CA VAL A 306 23.47 12.91 24.02
C VAL A 306 23.37 12.71 25.53
N ALA A 307 23.21 13.80 26.29
CA ALA A 307 22.80 13.70 27.69
C ALA A 307 21.29 13.47 27.74
N ASN A 308 20.85 12.20 27.73
CA ASN A 308 19.43 11.90 27.92
C ASN A 308 19.06 12.04 29.40
N GLN A 309 18.23 13.03 29.73
CA GLN A 309 17.71 13.29 31.09
C GLN A 309 16.24 12.88 31.25
N SER A 310 15.71 12.15 30.26
CA SER A 310 14.35 11.63 30.28
C SER A 310 14.15 10.58 31.37
N ASN A 311 12.88 10.26 31.63
CA ASN A 311 12.50 9.04 32.31
C ASN A 311 12.63 7.86 31.36
N VAL A 312 13.34 6.82 31.78
CA VAL A 312 13.57 5.62 30.97
C VAL A 312 13.13 4.38 31.72
N TRP A 313 12.73 3.34 31.00
CA TRP A 313 12.62 2.00 31.56
C TRP A 313 14.02 1.43 31.78
N THR A 314 14.24 0.86 32.96
CA THR A 314 15.47 0.16 33.31
C THR A 314 15.13 -1.16 34.01
N ASP A 315 15.97 -2.17 33.82
CA ASP A 315 15.74 -3.55 34.27
C ASP A 315 16.92 -4.12 35.10
N TRP A 316 17.69 -3.22 35.73
CA TRP A 316 18.85 -3.60 36.54
C TRP A 316 18.55 -3.67 38.04
N ASN A 317 19.41 -4.37 38.78
CA ASN A 317 19.37 -4.30 40.23
C ASN A 317 19.81 -2.89 40.70
N ALA A 318 18.95 -2.20 41.44
CA ALA A 318 19.20 -0.81 41.85
C ALA A 318 20.44 -0.61 42.74
N ILE A 319 20.92 -1.65 43.44
CA ILE A 319 22.11 -1.62 44.30
C ILE A 319 23.37 -1.74 43.44
N PHE A 320 23.41 -2.73 42.55
CA PHE A 320 24.60 -3.05 41.76
C PHE A 320 24.65 -2.30 40.42
N GLN A 321 23.54 -1.68 40.01
CA GLN A 321 23.36 -1.01 38.71
C GLN A 321 23.82 -1.91 37.56
N SER A 322 23.37 -3.15 37.62
CA SER A 322 23.74 -4.23 36.71
C SER A 322 22.60 -5.24 36.63
N LEU A 323 22.51 -5.95 35.52
CA LEU A 323 21.60 -7.09 35.38
C LEU A 323 21.98 -8.19 36.39
N VAL A 324 21.13 -9.20 36.52
CA VAL A 324 21.36 -10.35 37.39
C VAL A 324 21.33 -11.65 36.58
N SER A 325 22.10 -12.64 37.00
CA SER A 325 22.09 -13.95 36.33
C SER A 325 20.73 -14.62 36.43
N GLY A 326 20.27 -15.23 35.33
CA GLY A 326 18.96 -15.86 35.21
C GLY A 326 17.79 -14.90 35.00
N LEU A 327 18.05 -13.61 34.76
CA LEU A 327 17.02 -12.62 34.45
C LEU A 327 16.23 -13.00 33.19
N ASP A 328 14.91 -12.88 33.25
CA ASP A 328 14.02 -12.98 32.09
C ASP A 328 12.83 -12.07 32.39
N ASN A 329 12.91 -10.82 31.97
CA ASN A 329 12.00 -9.75 32.37
C ASN A 329 11.52 -9.03 31.11
N PHE A 330 10.27 -8.56 31.12
CA PHE A 330 9.75 -7.77 30.01
C PHE A 330 8.68 -6.78 30.45
N VAL A 331 8.55 -5.71 29.69
CA VAL A 331 7.53 -4.68 29.86
C VAL A 331 6.61 -4.66 28.64
N VAL A 332 5.30 -4.52 28.87
CA VAL A 332 4.23 -4.57 27.88
C VAL A 332 3.47 -3.26 27.86
N THR A 333 3.23 -2.73 26.66
CA THR A 333 2.39 -1.55 26.46
C THR A 333 0.94 -1.81 26.88
N PRO A 334 0.17 -0.78 27.25
CA PRO A 334 -1.29 -0.91 27.22
C PRO A 334 -1.79 -1.32 25.83
N PRO A 335 -3.04 -1.83 25.69
CA PRO A 335 -3.65 -2.04 24.38
C PRO A 335 -3.66 -0.77 23.54
N ILE A 336 -3.06 -0.82 22.34
CA ILE A 336 -2.96 0.29 21.41
C ILE A 336 -3.88 0.03 20.24
N ALA A 337 -4.81 0.95 19.98
CA ALA A 337 -5.68 0.86 18.81
C ALA A 337 -4.91 1.24 17.54
N VAL A 338 -4.87 0.34 16.56
CA VAL A 338 -4.24 0.55 15.24
C VAL A 338 -5.25 0.52 14.11
N HIS A 339 -6.54 0.33 14.43
CA HIS A 339 -7.69 0.59 13.55
C HIS A 339 -7.59 -0.02 12.16
N ARG A 340 -7.14 -1.28 12.08
CA ARG A 340 -6.98 -2.04 10.83
C ARG A 340 -6.10 -1.36 9.80
N SER A 341 -5.07 -0.65 10.27
CA SER A 341 -4.12 0.04 9.40
C SER A 341 -3.45 -0.90 8.38
N SER A 342 -3.19 -0.37 7.19
CA SER A 342 -2.43 -1.05 6.13
C SER A 342 -0.94 -1.18 6.43
N ALA A 343 -0.43 -0.42 7.42
CA ALA A 343 0.94 -0.50 7.91
C ALA A 343 0.97 -0.18 9.40
N VAL A 344 1.69 -1.00 10.17
CA VAL A 344 1.90 -0.83 11.61
C VAL A 344 3.38 -1.09 11.89
N PHE A 345 4.00 -0.24 12.68
CA PHE A 345 5.39 -0.39 13.11
C PHE A 345 5.56 0.15 14.52
N GLU A 346 6.54 -0.37 15.22
CA GLU A 346 6.99 0.17 16.50
C GLU A 346 8.27 0.97 16.31
N SER A 347 8.49 1.93 17.18
CA SER A 347 9.77 2.60 17.32
C SER A 347 10.05 2.91 18.78
N PHE A 348 11.31 2.78 19.16
CA PHE A 348 11.79 3.08 20.50
C PHE A 348 13.27 3.43 20.43
N ASP A 349 13.75 4.12 21.45
CA ASP A 349 15.17 4.34 21.69
C ASP A 349 15.67 3.33 22.71
N VAL A 350 16.84 2.75 22.45
CA VAL A 350 17.50 1.81 23.35
C VAL A 350 18.94 2.22 23.60
N TYR A 351 19.33 2.32 24.87
CA TYR A 351 20.73 2.44 25.26
C TYR A 351 21.33 1.05 25.41
N ARG A 352 22.41 0.76 24.69
CA ARG A 352 22.97 -0.60 24.62
C ARG A 352 24.29 -0.71 25.37
N ASN A 353 24.24 -1.31 26.55
CA ASN A 353 25.41 -1.77 27.29
C ASN A 353 25.28 -3.28 27.60
N LEU A 354 25.15 -4.04 26.53
CA LEU A 354 25.00 -5.50 26.50
C LEU A 354 26.12 -6.09 25.60
N PRO A 355 27.36 -6.23 26.11
CA PRO A 355 28.44 -6.87 25.37
C PRO A 355 28.05 -8.30 24.95
N LEU A 356 28.43 -8.73 23.76
CA LEU A 356 28.07 -10.07 23.25
C LEU A 356 28.39 -11.19 24.25
N ASN A 357 29.58 -11.14 24.86
CA ASN A 357 30.06 -12.15 25.80
C ASN A 357 29.45 -12.05 27.20
N SER A 358 28.58 -11.07 27.47
CA SER A 358 27.83 -11.02 28.73
C SER A 358 26.58 -11.88 28.71
N CYS A 359 26.14 -12.31 27.53
CA CYS A 359 25.04 -13.25 27.31
C CYS A 359 23.65 -12.72 27.63
N PHE A 360 23.53 -11.40 27.76
CA PHE A 360 22.25 -10.71 27.93
C PHE A 360 21.85 -10.07 26.62
N TYR A 361 20.60 -10.27 26.23
CA TYR A 361 20.04 -9.75 25.00
C TYR A 361 18.67 -9.13 25.27
N TYR A 362 18.31 -8.14 24.48
CA TYR A 362 16.93 -7.65 24.45
C TYR A 362 16.21 -8.15 23.21
N HIS A 363 14.90 -8.22 23.30
CA HIS A 363 14.00 -8.62 22.22
C HIS A 363 12.74 -7.76 22.24
N THR A 364 11.97 -7.87 21.15
CA THR A 364 10.65 -7.28 21.04
C THR A 364 9.67 -8.35 20.57
N ASN A 365 8.45 -8.32 21.11
CA ASN A 365 7.36 -9.17 20.66
C ASN A 365 6.10 -8.32 20.52
N PHE A 366 5.14 -8.76 19.71
CA PHE A 366 3.83 -8.13 19.66
C PHE A 366 2.71 -9.16 19.59
N ARG A 367 1.51 -8.74 19.99
CA ARG A 367 0.30 -9.52 19.83
C ARG A 367 -0.84 -8.65 19.36
N THR A 368 -1.83 -9.26 18.72
CA THR A 368 -2.92 -8.56 18.04
C THR A 368 -4.27 -9.03 18.54
N LYS A 369 -5.28 -8.17 18.42
CA LYS A 369 -6.67 -8.51 18.77
C LYS A 369 -7.64 -7.74 17.89
N ASN A 370 -8.68 -8.42 17.39
CA ASN A 370 -9.82 -7.76 16.75
C ASN A 370 -10.95 -7.54 17.75
N ILE A 371 -11.81 -6.56 17.44
CA ILE A 371 -13.05 -6.34 18.19
C ILE A 371 -13.91 -7.60 18.06
N GLY A 372 -14.28 -8.19 19.21
CA GLY A 372 -15.09 -9.41 19.29
C GLY A 372 -14.31 -10.69 19.58
N ASP A 373 -12.98 -10.67 19.43
CA ASP A 373 -12.15 -11.83 19.79
C ASP A 373 -12.15 -12.02 21.32
N ALA A 374 -12.32 -13.27 21.78
CA ALA A 374 -12.31 -13.58 23.21
C ALA A 374 -10.94 -13.34 23.85
N HIS A 375 -9.86 -13.66 23.11
CA HIS A 375 -8.48 -13.62 23.58
C HIS A 375 -7.58 -12.82 22.64
N TRP A 376 -6.40 -12.39 23.12
CA TRP A 376 -5.33 -11.88 22.24
C TRP A 376 -4.72 -13.03 21.45
N SER A 377 -4.08 -12.74 20.31
CA SER A 377 -3.23 -13.72 19.65
C SER A 377 -2.07 -14.16 20.55
N ALA A 378 -1.40 -15.26 20.19
CA ALA A 378 -0.08 -15.56 20.71
C ALA A 378 0.88 -14.37 20.47
N TRP A 379 1.93 -14.30 21.27
CA TRP A 379 3.04 -13.37 21.04
C TRP A 379 3.79 -13.78 19.77
N ILE A 380 4.13 -12.78 18.96
CA ILE A 380 4.78 -12.92 17.67
C ILE A 380 6.10 -12.15 17.76
N ASP A 381 7.21 -12.83 17.49
CA ASP A 381 8.50 -12.18 17.26
C ASP A 381 8.48 -11.58 15.84
N PRO A 382 8.58 -10.25 15.67
CA PRO A 382 8.54 -9.60 14.37
C PRO A 382 9.84 -9.80 13.57
N THR A 383 10.93 -10.25 14.19
CA THR A 383 12.27 -10.22 13.60
C THR A 383 13.02 -11.56 13.62
N PHE A 384 12.63 -12.49 14.50
CA PHE A 384 13.37 -13.74 14.79
C PHE A 384 14.80 -13.51 15.27
N PHE A 385 15.09 -12.33 15.84
CA PHE A 385 16.41 -11.93 16.29
C PHE A 385 16.40 -11.47 17.74
N VAL A 386 17.46 -11.81 18.47
CA VAL A 386 17.82 -11.19 19.75
C VAL A 386 18.88 -10.12 19.52
N TYR A 387 18.82 -9.03 20.26
CA TYR A 387 19.67 -7.86 20.06
C TYR A 387 20.65 -7.66 21.20
N TYR A 388 21.84 -7.18 20.86
CA TYR A 388 22.92 -6.84 21.80
C TYR A 388 23.66 -5.58 21.32
N GLY A 389 24.60 -5.12 22.14
CA GLY A 389 25.50 -4.02 21.78
C GLY A 389 26.30 -3.53 22.98
N GLY A 390 27.63 -3.57 22.88
CA GLY A 390 28.54 -3.06 23.92
C GLY A 390 29.03 -1.63 23.67
N SER A 391 28.44 -0.93 22.70
CA SER A 391 28.91 0.38 22.25
C SER A 391 28.61 1.52 23.21
N LYS A 392 27.71 1.31 24.19
CA LYS A 392 27.32 2.32 25.19
C LYS A 392 26.76 3.59 24.53
N ASP A 393 25.88 3.39 23.55
CA ASP A 393 25.25 4.43 22.74
C ASP A 393 23.72 4.32 22.77
N TRP A 394 23.04 5.44 22.54
CA TRP A 394 21.61 5.45 22.25
C TRP A 394 21.36 5.13 20.76
N ALA A 395 20.54 4.12 20.50
CA ALA A 395 20.14 3.74 19.15
C ALA A 395 18.61 3.80 19.02
N ARG A 396 18.12 4.45 17.97
CA ARG A 396 16.70 4.38 17.59
C ARG A 396 16.44 3.13 16.77
N GLN A 397 15.48 2.34 17.20
CA GLN A 397 14.97 1.21 16.44
C GLN A 397 13.59 1.52 15.85
N THR A 398 13.33 0.97 14.67
CA THR A 398 12.02 1.00 14.03
C THR A 398 11.80 -0.36 13.38
N ILE A 399 10.74 -1.05 13.81
CA ILE A 399 10.49 -2.45 13.46
C ILE A 399 9.08 -2.56 12.87
N SER A 400 8.96 -3.21 11.71
CA SER A 400 7.67 -3.43 11.04
C SER A 400 6.89 -4.56 11.70
N LEU A 401 5.63 -4.32 12.03
CA LEU A 401 4.73 -5.31 12.63
C LEU A 401 3.79 -5.86 11.56
N ALA A 402 4.34 -6.63 10.61
CA ALA A 402 3.61 -7.05 9.40
C ALA A 402 2.32 -7.83 9.71
N ALA A 403 2.31 -8.70 10.72
CA ALA A 403 1.11 -9.46 11.10
C ALA A 403 0.04 -8.63 11.84
N ALA A 404 0.34 -7.38 12.19
CA ALA A 404 -0.63 -6.43 12.76
C ALA A 404 -1.42 -5.66 11.70
N VAL A 405 -1.06 -5.78 10.42
CA VAL A 405 -1.81 -5.16 9.31
C VAL A 405 -3.26 -5.66 9.30
N GLY A 406 -4.21 -4.73 9.24
CA GLY A 406 -5.64 -5.04 9.23
C GLY A 406 -6.23 -5.48 10.59
N LYS A 407 -5.46 -5.44 11.69
CA LYS A 407 -5.94 -5.76 13.05
C LYS A 407 -6.47 -4.53 13.79
N ASP A 408 -7.39 -4.70 14.73
CA ASP A 408 -7.98 -3.55 15.45
C ASP A 408 -7.03 -2.98 16.52
N SER A 409 -6.29 -3.83 17.22
CA SER A 409 -5.38 -3.43 18.29
C SER A 409 -4.11 -4.27 18.34
N VAL A 410 -3.05 -3.66 18.88
CA VAL A 410 -1.74 -4.27 19.12
C VAL A 410 -1.30 -4.02 20.57
N GLN A 411 -0.53 -4.94 21.12
CA GLN A 411 0.34 -4.68 22.27
C GLN A 411 1.77 -5.06 21.89
N VAL A 412 2.71 -4.27 22.36
CA VAL A 412 4.14 -4.47 22.14
C VAL A 412 4.78 -4.81 23.49
N GLU A 413 5.72 -5.73 23.45
CA GLU A 413 6.56 -6.19 24.55
C GLU A 413 8.01 -5.82 24.24
N LEU A 414 8.72 -5.27 25.22
CA LEU A 414 10.18 -5.10 25.19
C LEU A 414 10.76 -5.94 26.33
N GLY A 415 11.59 -6.93 26.00
CA GLY A 415 12.13 -7.87 26.96
C GLY A 415 13.65 -7.85 27.03
N LEU A 416 14.18 -8.33 28.16
CA LEU A 416 15.61 -8.45 28.42
C LEU A 416 15.87 -9.76 29.18
N ARG A 417 16.73 -10.61 28.62
CA ARG A 417 16.90 -11.99 29.07
C ARG A 417 18.35 -12.44 29.10
N ASP A 418 18.67 -13.26 30.10
CA ASP A 418 19.89 -14.03 30.21
C ASP A 418 19.81 -15.29 29.33
N TYR A 419 20.59 -15.30 28.26
CA TYR A 419 20.72 -16.43 27.34
C TYR A 419 22.03 -17.22 27.57
N ALA A 420 22.64 -17.17 28.75
CA ALA A 420 23.89 -17.85 29.01
C ALA A 420 23.83 -19.37 28.79
N ASN A 421 22.70 -20.01 29.06
CA ASN A 421 22.49 -21.44 28.76
C ASN A 421 22.59 -21.76 27.27
N VAL A 422 22.27 -20.79 26.41
CA VAL A 422 22.26 -20.95 24.94
C VAL A 422 23.60 -20.54 24.33
N PHE A 423 24.17 -19.40 24.75
CA PHE A 423 25.31 -18.78 24.06
C PHE A 423 26.63 -18.82 24.84
N CYS A 424 26.62 -19.20 26.13
CA CYS A 424 27.77 -19.02 27.03
C CYS A 424 27.96 -20.13 28.06
N ASP A 425 27.65 -21.38 27.68
CA ASP A 425 27.89 -22.57 28.52
C ASP A 425 27.28 -22.46 29.94
N GLY A 426 26.17 -21.73 30.08
CA GLY A 426 25.45 -21.54 31.34
C GLY A 426 26.04 -20.50 32.29
N VAL A 427 27.03 -19.69 31.86
CA VAL A 427 27.64 -18.65 32.70
C VAL A 427 27.45 -17.26 32.09
N SER A 428 26.62 -16.43 32.72
CA SER A 428 26.47 -15.00 32.36
C SER A 428 27.46 -14.10 33.10
N SER A 429 27.75 -12.94 32.50
CA SER A 429 28.60 -11.90 33.11
C SER A 429 27.80 -10.61 33.36
N PRO A 430 27.04 -10.53 34.48
CA PRO A 430 26.14 -9.40 34.75
C PRO A 430 26.84 -8.07 35.09
N ALA A 431 28.11 -8.11 35.49
CA ALA A 431 28.79 -6.93 36.00
C ALA A 431 28.88 -5.80 34.95
N ASN A 432 28.33 -4.63 35.30
CA ASN A 432 28.28 -3.44 34.44
C ASN A 432 27.59 -3.70 33.09
N THR A 433 26.52 -4.50 33.08
CA THR A 433 25.66 -4.70 31.90
C THR A 433 24.25 -4.23 32.19
N TYR A 434 23.62 -3.58 31.21
CA TYR A 434 22.24 -3.09 31.27
C TYR A 434 21.78 -2.55 29.91
N ALA A 435 20.47 -2.42 29.72
CA ALA A 435 19.88 -1.58 28.68
C ALA A 435 18.84 -0.63 29.27
N LEU A 436 18.53 0.43 28.53
CA LEU A 436 17.51 1.41 28.89
C LEU A 436 16.59 1.59 27.69
N PHE A 437 15.28 1.68 27.90
CA PHE A 437 14.30 1.90 26.84
C PHE A 437 13.57 3.23 27.04
N ASP A 438 13.39 3.98 25.96
CA ASP A 438 12.76 5.31 25.96
C ASP A 438 11.99 5.55 24.64
N ASN A 439 11.14 6.58 24.61
CA ASN A 439 10.40 7.05 23.44
C ASN A 439 9.64 5.95 22.69
N ILE A 440 9.02 5.03 23.44
CA ILE A 440 8.28 3.93 22.84
C ILE A 440 7.02 4.47 22.17
N ALA A 441 6.88 4.15 20.90
CA ALA A 441 5.80 4.60 20.05
C ALA A 441 5.35 3.50 19.09
N VAL A 442 4.05 3.44 18.84
CA VAL A 442 3.47 2.64 17.76
C VAL A 442 2.96 3.59 16.71
N GLY A 443 3.51 3.43 15.51
CA GLY A 443 3.20 4.20 14.34
C GLY A 443 2.32 3.43 13.37
N VAL A 444 1.46 4.18 12.70
CA VAL A 444 0.76 3.77 11.48
C VAL A 444 1.09 4.78 10.39
N VAL A 445 0.90 4.42 9.13
CA VAL A 445 0.99 5.43 8.05
C VAL A 445 -0.36 6.15 7.94
N GLY A 446 -0.29 7.47 7.93
CA GLY A 446 -1.37 8.45 7.99
C GLY A 446 -2.41 8.23 6.93
N GLN A 447 -3.66 8.16 7.40
CA GLN A 447 -4.73 7.52 6.68
C GLN A 447 -5.71 8.52 6.05
N ALA A 448 -5.67 8.66 4.71
CA ALA A 448 -6.79 9.25 3.98
C ALA A 448 -8.03 8.35 4.08
N GLY A 449 -9.20 8.99 4.09
CA GLY A 449 -10.45 8.28 3.75
C GLY A 449 -10.31 7.56 2.40
N PRO A 450 -11.28 6.71 2.04
CA PRO A 450 -11.22 6.00 0.78
C PRO A 450 -11.04 6.99 -0.36
N SER A 451 -10.29 6.60 -1.38
CA SER A 451 -10.06 7.42 -2.56
C SER A 451 -9.99 6.52 -3.79
N PHE A 452 -10.39 7.10 -4.92
CA PHE A 452 -10.31 6.46 -6.21
C PHE A 452 -9.17 7.08 -7.02
N ILE A 453 -8.33 6.22 -7.58
CA ILE A 453 -7.45 6.59 -8.68
C ILE A 453 -7.95 5.80 -9.89
N VAL A 454 -8.14 6.50 -11.00
CA VAL A 454 -8.76 5.95 -12.20
C VAL A 454 -7.96 6.38 -13.41
N ARG A 455 -7.88 5.50 -14.40
CA ARG A 455 -7.44 5.86 -15.74
C ARG A 455 -8.69 5.86 -16.61
N ASP A 456 -8.87 6.88 -17.44
CA ASP A 456 -10.08 6.94 -18.27
C ASP A 456 -10.17 5.72 -19.21
N LEU A 457 -9.04 5.20 -19.69
CA LEU A 457 -8.95 3.98 -20.53
C LEU A 457 -9.45 2.70 -19.84
N ASP A 458 -9.61 2.71 -18.51
CA ASP A 458 -10.10 1.58 -17.72
C ASP A 458 -11.62 1.64 -17.50
N LEU A 459 -12.33 2.63 -18.06
CA LEU A 459 -13.76 2.86 -17.83
C LEU A 459 -14.60 2.40 -19.02
N PHE A 460 -15.88 2.08 -18.78
CA PHE A 460 -16.81 1.73 -19.85
C PHE A 460 -16.85 2.81 -20.93
N ASN A 461 -17.02 2.35 -22.17
CA ASN A 461 -17.17 3.21 -23.32
C ASN A 461 -18.36 2.86 -24.19
N ASP A 462 -18.70 3.79 -25.08
CA ASP A 462 -19.64 3.55 -26.17
C ASP A 462 -19.16 2.39 -27.04
N THR A 463 -20.12 1.57 -27.51
CA THR A 463 -19.83 0.38 -28.33
C THR A 463 -20.95 0.11 -29.33
N PHE A 464 -20.64 -0.60 -30.41
CA PHE A 464 -21.63 -1.12 -31.37
C PHE A 464 -22.06 -2.56 -31.09
N GLN A 465 -21.42 -3.21 -30.11
CA GLN A 465 -21.67 -4.61 -29.81
C GLN A 465 -22.93 -4.76 -28.95
N THR A 466 -23.85 -5.65 -29.37
CA THR A 466 -25.14 -5.91 -28.69
C THR A 466 -25.16 -7.22 -27.91
N THR A 467 -24.09 -8.02 -28.03
CA THR A 467 -23.81 -9.13 -27.12
C THR A 467 -23.35 -8.57 -25.77
N PRO A 468 -23.31 -9.39 -24.70
CA PRO A 468 -22.60 -8.98 -23.51
C PRO A 468 -21.20 -8.49 -23.92
N PHE A 469 -20.69 -7.46 -23.22
CA PHE A 469 -19.30 -6.95 -23.18
C PHE A 469 -18.23 -8.06 -22.90
N PHE A 470 -18.29 -9.20 -23.59
CA PHE A 470 -17.67 -10.46 -23.15
C PHE A 470 -17.17 -11.30 -24.33
N ARG A 471 -16.36 -10.71 -25.21
CA ARG A 471 -15.44 -11.55 -25.99
C ARG A 471 -14.17 -10.81 -26.37
N ASP A 472 -13.13 -11.13 -25.59
CA ASP A 472 -11.70 -10.91 -25.87
C ASP A 472 -11.19 -9.46 -25.76
N ASP A 473 -11.63 -8.70 -24.75
CA ASP A 473 -11.16 -7.36 -24.37
C ASP A 473 -10.61 -7.32 -22.92
N ASN A 474 -9.29 -7.17 -22.79
CA ASN A 474 -8.58 -7.54 -21.56
C ASN A 474 -8.34 -6.36 -20.62
N PHE A 475 -8.77 -6.49 -19.35
CA PHE A 475 -7.97 -6.09 -18.19
C PHE A 475 -8.19 -7.06 -17.00
N ASN A 476 -7.59 -8.25 -17.11
CA ASN A 476 -7.23 -9.17 -16.02
C ASN A 476 -8.33 -9.88 -15.18
N THR A 477 -9.41 -10.39 -15.78
CA THR A 477 -9.78 -11.83 -15.64
C THR A 477 -10.39 -12.36 -16.95
N PRO A 478 -10.44 -13.69 -17.19
CA PRO A 478 -10.47 -14.29 -18.53
C PRO A 478 -11.64 -14.05 -19.49
N LEU A 479 -12.59 -13.10 -19.31
CA LEU A 479 -13.72 -13.01 -20.26
C LEU A 479 -14.36 -11.62 -20.56
N GLY A 480 -13.80 -10.45 -20.20
CA GLY A 480 -14.11 -9.19 -20.94
C GLY A 480 -14.28 -7.85 -20.19
N ASP A 481 -14.53 -6.78 -20.96
CA ASP A 481 -14.75 -5.32 -20.80
C ASP A 481 -15.13 -4.77 -19.40
N SER A 482 -14.35 -5.08 -18.38
CA SER A 482 -14.59 -4.57 -17.02
C SER A 482 -14.13 -3.14 -16.78
N ALA A 483 -14.96 -2.36 -16.08
CA ALA A 483 -14.51 -1.07 -15.54
C ALA A 483 -13.56 -1.31 -14.36
N VAL A 484 -12.32 -0.82 -14.46
CA VAL A 484 -11.28 -0.97 -13.44
C VAL A 484 -11.04 0.37 -12.71
N VAL A 485 -11.00 0.30 -11.38
CA VAL A 485 -10.68 1.42 -10.51
C VAL A 485 -9.65 1.00 -9.47
N GLN A 486 -8.71 1.89 -9.16
CA GLN A 486 -7.87 1.70 -8.00
C GLN A 486 -8.57 2.30 -6.78
N VAL A 487 -8.70 1.48 -5.74
CA VAL A 487 -9.29 1.91 -4.46
C VAL A 487 -8.19 1.90 -3.41
N SER A 488 -7.93 3.08 -2.85
CA SER A 488 -7.08 3.22 -1.67
C SER A 488 -7.95 3.53 -0.47
N ALA A 489 -8.00 2.61 0.48
CA ALA A 489 -8.72 2.77 1.75
C ALA A 489 -7.77 2.44 2.89
N SER A 490 -6.96 3.43 3.28
CA SER A 490 -5.93 3.26 4.30
C SER A 490 -6.48 2.97 5.71
N ARG A 491 -7.77 3.31 5.95
CA ARG A 491 -8.56 2.95 7.14
C ARG A 491 -9.17 1.54 7.08
N GLY A 492 -8.70 0.69 6.16
CA GLY A 492 -9.28 -0.62 5.83
C GLY A 492 -10.53 -0.48 4.96
N LEU A 493 -10.64 -1.30 3.90
CA LEU A 493 -11.80 -1.30 3.02
C LEU A 493 -12.94 -2.13 3.64
N GLN A 494 -14.07 -1.51 3.94
CA GLN A 494 -15.26 -2.20 4.45
C GLN A 494 -16.12 -2.73 3.29
N SER A 495 -16.39 -1.88 2.30
CA SER A 495 -17.15 -2.26 1.11
C SER A 495 -16.77 -1.37 -0.07
N ALA A 496 -16.88 -1.91 -1.28
CA ALA A 496 -16.78 -1.13 -2.49
C ALA A 496 -17.75 -1.68 -3.54
N ASN A 497 -18.51 -0.79 -4.17
CA ASN A 497 -19.52 -1.16 -5.15
C ASN A 497 -19.48 -0.20 -6.35
N MET A 498 -19.78 -0.74 -7.52
CA MET A 498 -20.25 0.02 -8.66
C MET A 498 -21.77 0.09 -8.60
N PHE A 499 -22.31 1.29 -8.73
CA PHE A 499 -23.75 1.53 -8.89
C PHE A 499 -24.00 1.86 -10.35
N TYR A 500 -24.96 1.19 -10.98
CA TYR A 500 -25.29 1.39 -12.39
C TYR A 500 -26.80 1.40 -12.62
N ARG A 501 -27.26 2.10 -13.64
CA ARG A 501 -28.64 2.05 -14.14
C ARG A 501 -28.66 1.99 -15.66
N LEU A 502 -29.70 1.37 -16.21
CA LEU A 502 -29.92 1.30 -17.65
C LEU A 502 -31.09 2.19 -18.04
N ASN A 503 -30.93 2.95 -19.13
CA ASN A 503 -31.98 3.78 -19.74
C ASN A 503 -32.71 4.71 -18.74
N GLY A 504 -31.97 5.30 -17.80
CA GLY A 504 -32.50 6.21 -16.79
C GLY A 504 -33.37 5.54 -15.70
N GLY A 505 -33.35 4.21 -15.59
CA GLY A 505 -34.05 3.47 -14.53
C GLY A 505 -33.46 3.64 -13.12
N SER A 506 -33.87 2.79 -12.17
CA SER A 506 -33.29 2.78 -10.83
C SER A 506 -31.85 2.24 -10.82
N PHE A 507 -31.02 2.75 -9.91
CA PHE A 507 -29.67 2.23 -9.69
C PHE A 507 -29.70 0.83 -9.05
N ASN A 508 -28.98 -0.10 -9.68
CA ASN A 508 -28.57 -1.39 -9.15
C ASN A 508 -27.13 -1.28 -8.65
N SER A 509 -26.67 -2.24 -7.84
CA SER A 509 -25.29 -2.27 -7.33
C SER A 509 -24.61 -3.60 -7.62
N VAL A 510 -23.33 -3.55 -7.98
CA VAL A 510 -22.44 -4.72 -8.14
C VAL A 510 -21.22 -4.51 -7.25
N PRO A 511 -20.83 -5.51 -6.43
CA PRO A 511 -19.63 -5.40 -5.61
C PRO A 511 -18.38 -5.36 -6.49
N LEU A 512 -17.41 -4.53 -6.10
CA LEU A 512 -16.12 -4.47 -6.74
C LEU A 512 -15.29 -5.73 -6.41
N GLN A 513 -14.76 -6.39 -7.44
CA GLN A 513 -13.95 -7.60 -7.34
C GLN A 513 -12.47 -7.27 -7.49
N LYS A 514 -11.58 -7.95 -6.75
CA LYS A 514 -10.13 -7.74 -6.86
C LYS A 514 -9.60 -8.35 -8.15
N CYS A 515 -8.79 -7.61 -8.91
CA CYS A 515 -8.19 -8.11 -10.15
C CYS A 515 -7.23 -9.29 -9.89
N LEU A 516 -6.13 -9.07 -9.16
CA LEU A 516 -5.12 -10.08 -8.85
C LEU A 516 -4.44 -9.81 -7.49
N PRO A 517 -3.93 -10.85 -6.78
CA PRO A 517 -3.24 -10.67 -5.50
C PRO A 517 -2.03 -9.71 -5.54
N ALA A 518 -1.32 -9.67 -6.68
CA ALA A 518 -0.16 -8.78 -6.88
C ALA A 518 -0.54 -7.30 -7.09
N LEU A 519 -1.82 -6.99 -7.32
CA LEU A 519 -2.35 -5.64 -7.51
C LEU A 519 -3.47 -5.39 -6.48
N PRO A 520 -3.13 -5.33 -5.17
CA PRO A 520 -4.11 -5.41 -4.08
C PRO A 520 -5.09 -4.22 -4.02
N THR A 521 -4.78 -3.13 -4.71
CA THR A 521 -5.59 -1.91 -4.80
C THR A 521 -6.44 -1.82 -6.07
N HIS A 522 -6.29 -2.73 -7.03
CA HIS A 522 -7.05 -2.70 -8.27
C HIS A 522 -8.31 -3.55 -8.16
N PHE A 523 -9.43 -2.94 -8.50
CA PHE A 523 -10.73 -3.57 -8.47
C PHE A 523 -11.45 -3.38 -9.80
N PHE A 524 -12.25 -4.36 -10.17
CA PHE A 524 -13.07 -4.32 -11.36
C PHE A 524 -14.54 -4.59 -11.03
N ALA A 525 -15.44 -4.12 -11.87
CA ALA A 525 -16.84 -4.53 -11.83
C ALA A 525 -17.48 -4.46 -13.22
N ASP A 526 -18.46 -5.34 -13.39
CA ASP A 526 -19.21 -5.48 -14.63
C ASP A 526 -20.69 -5.22 -14.40
N VAL A 527 -21.34 -4.67 -15.41
CA VAL A 527 -22.79 -4.77 -15.54
C VAL A 527 -23.12 -6.23 -15.87
N PRO A 528 -24.18 -6.84 -15.30
CA PRO A 528 -24.51 -8.25 -15.55
C PRO A 528 -24.52 -8.61 -17.04
N PRO A 529 -24.06 -9.80 -17.44
CA PRO A 529 -24.07 -10.19 -18.84
C PRO A 529 -25.50 -10.27 -19.38
N GLY A 530 -25.74 -9.63 -20.52
CA GLY A 530 -27.02 -9.64 -21.21
C GLY A 530 -26.87 -9.20 -22.66
N SER A 531 -27.79 -9.65 -23.53
CA SER A 531 -27.90 -9.10 -24.89
C SER A 531 -28.58 -7.75 -24.81
N TYR A 532 -27.79 -6.69 -24.78
CA TYR A 532 -28.29 -5.32 -24.70
C TYR A 532 -28.57 -4.80 -26.11
N ALA A 533 -29.79 -4.33 -26.34
CA ALA A 533 -30.16 -3.79 -27.64
C ALA A 533 -29.43 -2.46 -27.91
N PRO A 534 -29.21 -2.08 -29.19
CA PRO A 534 -28.84 -0.71 -29.53
C PRO A 534 -29.80 0.29 -28.89
N ASN A 535 -29.31 1.49 -28.57
CA ASN A 535 -29.96 2.50 -27.73
C ASN A 535 -30.05 2.14 -26.23
N THR A 536 -29.24 1.20 -25.75
CA THR A 536 -29.08 1.01 -24.29
C THR A 536 -28.02 1.97 -23.78
N THR A 537 -28.37 2.83 -22.82
CA THR A 537 -27.41 3.70 -22.12
C THR A 537 -27.21 3.19 -20.69
N VAL A 538 -25.96 2.99 -20.29
CA VAL A 538 -25.58 2.75 -18.89
C VAL A 538 -25.10 4.05 -18.27
N GLU A 539 -25.61 4.37 -17.09
CA GLU A 539 -25.05 5.41 -16.21
C GLU A 539 -24.55 4.76 -14.93
N TYR A 540 -23.34 5.12 -14.50
CA TYR A 540 -22.71 4.48 -13.36
C TYR A 540 -21.81 5.41 -12.54
N TYR A 541 -21.56 5.01 -11.30
CA TYR A 541 -20.59 5.61 -10.39
C TYR A 541 -20.06 4.55 -9.42
N PHE A 542 -18.96 4.84 -8.77
CA PHE A 542 -18.35 3.97 -7.76
C PHE A 542 -18.51 4.57 -6.37
N ALA A 543 -18.67 3.71 -5.37
CA ALA A 543 -18.56 4.09 -3.98
C ALA A 543 -17.67 3.10 -3.23
N ALA A 544 -16.76 3.63 -2.43
CA ALA A 544 -15.91 2.84 -1.52
C ALA A 544 -16.09 3.39 -0.11
N THR A 545 -16.38 2.52 0.83
CA THR A 545 -16.56 2.83 2.24
C THR A 545 -15.46 2.15 3.04
N ASP A 546 -14.79 2.91 3.90
CA ASP A 546 -13.76 2.39 4.80
C ASP A 546 -14.35 1.84 6.11
N SER A 547 -13.51 1.22 6.94
CA SER A 547 -13.90 0.66 8.24
C SER A 547 -14.43 1.69 9.24
N GLN A 548 -14.25 2.98 8.98
CA GLN A 548 -14.77 4.08 9.80
C GLN A 548 -16.07 4.67 9.23
N ASN A 549 -16.68 4.01 8.23
CA ASN A 549 -17.88 4.45 7.51
C ASN A 549 -17.71 5.78 6.76
N SER A 550 -16.47 6.17 6.43
CA SER A 550 -16.25 7.25 5.46
C SER A 550 -16.43 6.70 4.06
N THR A 551 -17.24 7.34 3.23
CA THR A 551 -17.46 6.94 1.83
C THR A 551 -16.85 7.95 0.88
N ALA A 552 -16.16 7.46 -0.13
CA ALA A 552 -15.76 8.23 -1.29
C ALA A 552 -16.49 7.77 -2.53
N TYR A 553 -16.60 8.67 -3.50
CA TYR A 553 -17.30 8.43 -4.75
C TYR A 553 -16.39 8.72 -5.94
N TYR A 554 -16.61 8.01 -7.03
CA TYR A 554 -16.10 8.39 -8.34
C TYR A 554 -17.23 8.37 -9.37
N PRO A 555 -17.54 9.51 -10.04
CA PRO A 555 -17.00 10.85 -9.81
C PRO A 555 -17.23 11.36 -8.37
N SER A 556 -16.38 12.27 -7.89
CA SER A 556 -16.43 12.77 -6.51
C SER A 556 -17.75 13.49 -6.15
N ASP A 557 -18.46 13.98 -7.17
CA ASP A 557 -19.73 14.68 -7.06
C ASP A 557 -20.93 13.85 -7.56
N ALA A 558 -20.78 12.53 -7.66
CA ALA A 558 -21.86 11.62 -8.07
C ALA A 558 -23.11 11.73 -7.19
N ILE A 559 -22.95 12.03 -5.90
CA ILE A 559 -24.08 12.20 -4.97
C ILE A 559 -24.51 13.66 -4.87
N THR A 560 -23.58 14.60 -4.77
CA THR A 560 -23.89 16.02 -4.54
C THR A 560 -24.47 16.70 -5.76
N ASN A 561 -23.96 16.40 -6.96
CA ASN A 561 -24.39 17.00 -8.22
C ASN A 561 -25.10 16.00 -9.15
N GLN A 562 -25.29 14.75 -8.72
CA GLN A 562 -25.85 13.68 -9.56
C GLN A 562 -25.11 13.51 -10.89
N ARG A 563 -23.79 13.68 -10.86
CA ARG A 563 -22.94 13.58 -12.05
C ARG A 563 -22.36 12.17 -12.17
N TYR A 564 -22.87 11.41 -13.13
CA TYR A 564 -22.48 10.03 -13.38
C TYR A 564 -21.57 9.90 -14.60
N ARG A 565 -20.88 8.76 -14.71
CA ARG A 565 -20.28 8.32 -15.97
C ARG A 565 -21.35 7.65 -16.82
N SER A 566 -21.23 7.74 -18.13
CA SER A 566 -22.17 7.14 -19.06
C SER A 566 -21.46 6.49 -20.23
N ALA A 567 -22.03 5.39 -20.72
CA ALA A 567 -21.67 4.74 -21.97
C ALA A 567 -22.95 4.22 -22.64
N SER A 568 -22.96 4.11 -23.97
CA SER A 568 -24.12 3.72 -24.76
C SER A 568 -23.79 2.67 -25.81
N ILE A 569 -24.76 1.80 -26.05
CA ILE A 569 -24.73 0.91 -27.21
C ILE A 569 -25.32 1.64 -28.40
N LEU A 570 -24.47 2.00 -29.33
CA LEU A 570 -24.80 2.78 -30.51
C LEU A 570 -25.47 1.92 -31.59
N PRO A 571 -26.32 2.51 -32.45
CA PRO A 571 -26.75 3.92 -32.43
C PRO A 571 -27.82 4.20 -31.37
N VAL A 572 -27.85 5.44 -30.83
CA VAL A 572 -28.97 5.86 -29.97
C VAL A 572 -30.14 6.39 -30.79
N LYS A 573 -31.35 6.32 -30.21
CA LYS A 573 -32.61 6.74 -30.82
C LYS A 573 -32.95 8.15 -30.38
N HIS A 574 -33.21 8.99 -31.36
CA HIS A 574 -33.71 10.35 -31.19
C HIS A 574 -35.21 10.44 -31.52
N PRO A 575 -35.93 11.48 -31.02
CA PRO A 575 -37.34 11.69 -31.34
C PRO A 575 -37.62 11.84 -32.85
N ILE A 576 -38.67 11.21 -33.38
CA ILE A 576 -39.06 11.38 -34.79
C ILE A 576 -39.73 12.76 -34.97
N ASN A 577 -39.41 13.48 -36.05
CA ASN A 577 -39.99 14.78 -36.37
C ASN A 577 -40.37 14.86 -37.86
N LEU A 578 -41.57 14.36 -38.16
CA LEU A 578 -42.11 14.29 -39.52
C LEU A 578 -42.26 15.67 -40.21
N PRO A 579 -42.66 16.76 -39.51
CA PRO A 579 -42.69 18.12 -40.08
C PRO A 579 -41.37 18.60 -40.70
N LEU A 580 -40.23 18.13 -40.21
CA LEU A 580 -38.90 18.42 -40.78
C LEU A 580 -38.33 17.27 -41.61
N GLN A 581 -39.20 16.36 -42.05
CA GLN A 581 -38.84 15.17 -42.85
C GLN A 581 -37.91 14.17 -42.14
N CYS A 582 -37.80 14.24 -40.81
CA CYS A 582 -37.06 13.25 -40.03
C CYS A 582 -37.96 12.10 -39.64
N SER A 583 -38.02 11.12 -40.55
CA SER A 583 -38.83 9.90 -40.44
C SER A 583 -38.15 8.77 -39.67
N ASP A 584 -36.82 8.82 -39.51
CA ASP A 584 -36.04 7.86 -38.75
C ASP A 584 -35.56 8.47 -37.41
N SER A 585 -35.57 7.66 -36.36
CA SER A 585 -35.03 7.99 -35.03
C SER A 585 -33.50 7.89 -34.95
N LEU A 586 -32.82 7.20 -35.86
CA LEU A 586 -31.38 6.93 -35.71
C LEU A 586 -30.52 8.15 -36.07
N ALA A 587 -29.36 8.28 -35.43
CA ALA A 587 -28.37 9.31 -35.73
C ALA A 587 -27.82 9.18 -37.17
N SER A 588 -27.51 10.32 -37.78
CA SER A 588 -26.80 10.39 -39.08
C SER A 588 -25.36 10.83 -38.94
N ILE A 589 -25.00 11.44 -37.79
CA ILE A 589 -23.67 11.93 -37.48
C ILE A 589 -23.08 11.11 -36.34
N LEU A 590 -21.84 10.65 -36.48
CA LEU A 590 -21.03 10.16 -35.36
C LEU A 590 -19.95 11.20 -35.03
N PHE A 591 -20.02 11.77 -33.83
CA PHE A 591 -19.00 12.70 -33.33
C PHE A 591 -17.99 11.95 -32.47
N VAL A 592 -16.78 11.78 -32.99
CA VAL A 592 -15.65 11.17 -32.30
C VAL A 592 -14.87 12.26 -31.58
N ASN A 593 -14.92 12.24 -30.26
CA ASN A 593 -14.17 13.15 -29.41
C ASN A 593 -12.85 12.48 -28.98
N HIS A 594 -11.79 12.73 -29.74
CA HIS A 594 -10.47 12.15 -29.53
C HIS A 594 -9.52 13.20 -28.92
N PHE A 595 -9.88 13.77 -27.77
CA PHE A 595 -9.21 14.95 -27.18
C PHE A 595 -8.76 14.70 -25.74
N ALA A 596 -7.54 15.14 -25.38
CA ALA A 596 -6.96 14.96 -24.05
C ALA A 596 -7.16 16.19 -23.13
N GLY A 597 -8.32 16.33 -22.50
CA GLY A 597 -8.49 17.41 -21.51
C GLY A 597 -9.92 17.59 -21.00
N ARG A 598 -10.11 18.55 -20.08
CA ARG A 598 -11.47 18.97 -19.67
C ARG A 598 -12.04 19.95 -20.70
N GLU A 599 -13.13 19.52 -21.33
CA GLU A 599 -14.11 20.31 -22.11
C GLU A 599 -13.86 20.53 -23.62
N ALA A 600 -13.86 19.43 -24.41
CA ALA A 600 -14.08 19.49 -25.87
C ALA A 600 -15.50 19.11 -26.31
N GLN A 601 -16.14 18.14 -25.66
CA GLN A 601 -17.46 17.63 -26.07
C GLN A 601 -18.51 18.76 -26.13
N THR A 602 -18.52 19.64 -25.13
CA THR A 602 -19.57 20.65 -24.94
C THR A 602 -19.70 21.60 -26.12
N TYR A 603 -18.60 22.07 -26.73
CA TYR A 603 -18.72 23.03 -27.83
C TYR A 603 -19.30 22.41 -29.10
N MET A 604 -18.79 21.26 -29.56
CA MET A 604 -19.32 20.64 -30.79
C MET A 604 -20.77 20.18 -30.59
N THR A 605 -21.05 19.49 -29.48
CA THR A 605 -22.40 18.99 -29.17
C THR A 605 -23.41 20.12 -28.99
N GLN A 606 -23.06 21.23 -28.32
CA GLN A 606 -23.93 22.42 -28.25
C GLN A 606 -24.28 22.94 -29.64
N ASN A 607 -23.30 23.05 -30.55
CA ASN A 607 -23.56 23.54 -31.90
C ASN A 607 -24.41 22.57 -32.73
N LEU A 608 -24.17 21.25 -32.62
CA LEU A 608 -25.01 20.24 -33.27
C LEU A 608 -26.46 20.28 -32.74
N ASN A 609 -26.63 20.44 -31.42
CA ASN A 609 -27.94 20.62 -30.79
C ASN A 609 -28.65 21.90 -31.26
N MET A 610 -27.93 23.03 -31.32
CA MET A 610 -28.47 24.31 -31.82
C MET A 610 -28.89 24.24 -33.29
N LEU A 611 -28.24 23.40 -34.09
CA LEU A 611 -28.62 23.15 -35.48
C LEU A 611 -29.69 22.07 -35.63
N GLY A 612 -30.12 21.44 -34.53
CA GLY A 612 -31.11 20.37 -34.52
C GLY A 612 -30.66 19.10 -35.23
N MET A 613 -29.37 18.77 -35.15
CA MET A 613 -28.78 17.58 -35.77
C MET A 613 -29.00 16.33 -34.91
N LYS A 614 -29.14 15.16 -35.55
CA LYS A 614 -29.13 13.86 -34.85
C LYS A 614 -27.73 13.28 -34.87
N TYR A 615 -27.13 13.13 -33.69
CA TYR A 615 -25.76 12.67 -33.59
C TYR A 615 -25.57 11.72 -32.41
N ASP A 616 -24.71 10.73 -32.62
CA ASP A 616 -24.12 9.91 -31.58
C ASP A 616 -22.74 10.48 -31.22
N THR A 617 -22.30 10.28 -29.99
CA THR A 617 -20.93 10.61 -29.57
C THR A 617 -20.14 9.33 -29.38
N TRP A 618 -18.86 9.36 -29.70
CA TRP A 618 -17.88 8.34 -29.33
C TRP A 618 -16.75 9.04 -28.60
N GLU A 619 -16.68 8.85 -27.29
CA GLU A 619 -15.61 9.38 -26.47
C GLU A 619 -14.40 8.43 -26.56
N VAL A 620 -13.22 8.98 -26.85
CA VAL A 620 -11.99 8.18 -26.81
C VAL A 620 -11.34 8.36 -25.43
N ASN A 621 -11.34 7.29 -24.66
CA ASN A 621 -10.71 7.21 -23.35
C ASN A 621 -9.19 7.04 -23.48
N GLY A 622 -8.42 7.84 -22.73
CA GLY A 622 -6.95 7.79 -22.77
C GLY A 622 -6.32 8.16 -24.13
N PRO A 623 -6.73 9.26 -24.77
CA PRO A 623 -6.37 9.61 -26.15
C PRO A 623 -4.85 9.81 -26.40
N THR A 624 -4.09 10.21 -25.38
CA THR A 624 -2.61 10.35 -25.46
C THR A 624 -1.84 9.03 -25.41
N SER A 625 -2.52 7.92 -25.11
CA SER A 625 -1.84 6.64 -24.85
C SER A 625 -1.55 5.83 -26.11
N GLY A 626 -2.28 6.07 -27.20
CA GLY A 626 -2.23 5.26 -28.42
C GLY A 626 -2.79 3.84 -28.28
N ILE A 627 -3.27 3.47 -27.08
CA ILE A 627 -3.86 2.17 -26.73
C ILE A 627 -5.32 2.30 -26.26
N GLY A 628 -5.88 3.50 -26.32
CA GLY A 628 -7.27 3.79 -25.98
C GLY A 628 -8.26 3.16 -26.96
N ASN A 629 -9.54 3.25 -26.62
CA ASN A 629 -10.68 2.73 -27.36
C ASN A 629 -11.04 3.54 -28.62
N CYS A 630 -10.05 3.78 -29.46
CA CYS A 630 -10.23 4.42 -30.75
C CYS A 630 -11.17 3.58 -31.62
N LEU A 631 -11.88 4.20 -32.58
CA LEU A 631 -12.84 3.49 -33.44
C LEU A 631 -12.21 2.31 -34.19
N GLY A 632 -10.96 2.44 -34.64
CA GLY A 632 -10.20 1.36 -35.29
C GLY A 632 -9.64 0.31 -34.33
N GLY A 633 -9.71 0.54 -33.02
CA GLY A 633 -9.05 -0.27 -32.00
C GLY A 633 -7.56 0.00 -31.92
N SER A 634 -6.86 -0.82 -31.13
CA SER A 634 -5.40 -0.74 -30.94
C SER A 634 -4.68 -1.82 -31.75
N ASP A 635 -3.40 -1.63 -32.05
CA ASP A 635 -2.58 -2.63 -32.75
C ASP A 635 -2.33 -3.88 -31.88
N PRO A 636 -2.92 -5.05 -32.20
CA PRO A 636 -2.72 -6.27 -31.41
C PRO A 636 -1.29 -6.80 -31.48
N ALA A 637 -0.49 -6.41 -32.50
CA ALA A 637 0.92 -6.78 -32.59
C ALA A 637 1.82 -5.89 -31.73
N ALA A 638 1.45 -4.63 -31.52
CA ALA A 638 2.22 -3.70 -30.69
C ALA A 638 1.95 -3.93 -29.19
N VAL A 639 0.74 -4.31 -28.82
CA VAL A 639 0.34 -4.54 -27.42
C VAL A 639 -0.48 -5.84 -27.29
N PRO A 640 0.18 -7.01 -27.34
CA PRO A 640 -0.51 -8.31 -27.42
C PRO A 640 -1.33 -8.67 -26.16
N THR A 641 -1.08 -8.01 -25.04
CA THR A 641 -1.75 -8.29 -23.76
C THR A 641 -2.93 -7.36 -23.47
N TYR A 642 -2.95 -6.17 -24.09
CA TYR A 642 -3.95 -5.12 -23.87
C TYR A 642 -4.33 -4.52 -25.21
N HIS A 643 -5.48 -4.93 -25.76
CA HIS A 643 -5.95 -4.39 -27.02
C HIS A 643 -7.45 -4.15 -27.03
N TRP A 644 -7.85 -3.00 -27.58
CA TRP A 644 -9.24 -2.67 -27.87
C TRP A 644 -9.61 -3.19 -29.26
N PRO A 645 -10.76 -3.88 -29.41
CA PRO A 645 -11.20 -4.39 -30.71
C PRO A 645 -11.59 -3.24 -31.66
N GLY A 646 -11.24 -3.40 -32.93
CA GLY A 646 -11.65 -2.46 -33.96
C GLY A 646 -13.15 -2.55 -34.28
N THR A 647 -13.75 -1.41 -34.62
CA THR A 647 -15.14 -1.34 -35.07
C THR A 647 -15.28 -1.94 -36.47
N ASP A 648 -16.26 -2.83 -36.65
CA ASP A 648 -16.63 -3.31 -37.98
C ASP A 648 -17.22 -2.16 -38.84
N VAL A 649 -16.75 -2.03 -40.08
CA VAL A 649 -17.20 -0.97 -40.99
C VAL A 649 -18.71 -1.00 -41.25
N GLY A 650 -19.34 -2.19 -41.18
CA GLY A 650 -20.77 -2.38 -41.32
C GLY A 650 -21.58 -1.62 -40.27
N ASN A 651 -21.06 -1.51 -39.04
CA ASN A 651 -21.69 -0.73 -37.97
C ASN A 651 -21.63 0.78 -38.25
N LEU A 652 -20.59 1.25 -38.96
CA LEU A 652 -20.45 2.65 -39.33
C LEU A 652 -21.34 3.06 -40.52
N LEU A 653 -21.90 2.10 -41.28
CA LEU A 653 -22.75 2.39 -42.44
C LEU A 653 -24.03 3.16 -42.08
N GLN A 654 -24.45 3.10 -40.81
CA GLN A 654 -25.56 3.89 -40.27
C GLN A 654 -25.33 5.39 -40.45
N TYR A 655 -24.09 5.85 -40.26
CA TYR A 655 -23.76 7.27 -40.29
C TYR A 655 -23.44 7.74 -41.71
N SER A 656 -23.93 8.93 -42.05
CA SER A 656 -23.56 9.65 -43.27
C SER A 656 -22.44 10.64 -43.03
N THR A 657 -22.21 11.04 -41.78
CA THR A 657 -21.12 11.95 -41.41
C THR A 657 -20.36 11.42 -40.18
N ILE A 658 -19.03 11.44 -40.24
CA ILE A 658 -18.15 11.27 -39.07
C ILE A 658 -17.40 12.58 -38.85
N ILE A 659 -17.49 13.12 -37.64
CA ILE A 659 -16.74 14.31 -37.21
C ILE A 659 -15.68 13.83 -36.21
N TRP A 660 -14.41 14.04 -36.52
CA TRP A 660 -13.27 13.63 -35.72
C TRP A 660 -12.55 14.84 -35.16
N ASN A 661 -12.53 14.97 -33.84
CA ASN A 661 -11.86 16.07 -33.15
C ASN A 661 -10.68 15.57 -32.32
N SER A 662 -9.48 15.87 -32.78
CA SER A 662 -8.22 15.57 -32.09
C SER A 662 -7.76 16.69 -31.14
N GLY A 663 -8.36 17.88 -31.25
CA GLY A 663 -7.98 19.08 -30.50
C GLY A 663 -6.47 19.37 -30.54
N ASP A 664 -5.81 19.43 -29.38
CA ASP A 664 -4.38 19.77 -29.21
C ASP A 664 -3.47 18.54 -29.03
N LEU A 665 -3.96 17.35 -29.37
CA LEU A 665 -3.13 16.14 -29.36
C LEU A 665 -1.93 16.29 -30.31
N GLN A 666 -0.73 16.06 -29.78
CA GLN A 666 0.52 16.13 -30.54
C GLN A 666 0.91 14.81 -31.20
N ALA A 667 0.29 13.71 -30.77
CA ALA A 667 0.54 12.34 -31.25
C ALA A 667 -0.73 11.50 -31.07
N PHE A 668 -0.83 10.41 -31.85
CA PHE A 668 -2.00 9.51 -31.86
C PHE A 668 -3.30 10.24 -32.24
N THR A 669 -3.19 11.31 -33.02
CA THR A 669 -4.33 12.15 -33.42
C THR A 669 -5.41 11.36 -34.17
N ILE A 670 -4.97 10.43 -35.02
CA ILE A 670 -5.76 9.39 -35.67
C ILE A 670 -4.86 8.20 -35.99
N THR A 671 -5.07 7.07 -35.31
CA THR A 671 -4.16 5.91 -35.37
C THR A 671 -4.20 5.22 -36.75
N LYS A 672 -3.25 4.31 -37.03
CA LYS A 672 -3.25 3.56 -38.29
C LYS A 672 -4.52 2.71 -38.45
N GLN A 673 -4.99 2.15 -37.35
CA GLN A 673 -6.21 1.37 -37.26
C GLN A 673 -7.44 2.23 -37.56
N ASP A 674 -7.50 3.45 -36.99
CA ASP A 674 -8.55 4.43 -37.29
C ASP A 674 -8.55 4.82 -38.77
N GLN A 675 -7.37 5.13 -39.32
CA GLN A 675 -7.21 5.46 -40.74
C GLN A 675 -7.74 4.34 -41.62
N ALA A 676 -7.45 3.07 -41.31
CA ALA A 676 -7.92 1.92 -42.06
C ALA A 676 -9.46 1.80 -42.06
N VAL A 677 -10.10 1.93 -40.89
CA VAL A 677 -11.57 1.83 -40.80
C VAL A 677 -12.27 3.02 -41.45
N ILE A 678 -11.76 4.25 -41.27
CA ILE A 678 -12.31 5.45 -41.91
C ILE A 678 -12.12 5.42 -43.42
N GLN A 679 -10.96 4.95 -43.91
CA GLN A 679 -10.73 4.73 -45.35
C GLN A 679 -11.69 3.73 -45.95
N SER A 680 -11.96 2.64 -45.24
CA SER A 680 -12.92 1.64 -45.68
C SER A 680 -14.34 2.22 -45.71
N TRP A 681 -14.74 2.94 -44.66
CA TRP A 681 -16.06 3.53 -44.51
C TRP A 681 -16.37 4.60 -45.57
N VAL A 682 -15.44 5.54 -45.80
CA VAL A 682 -15.66 6.66 -46.73
C VAL A 682 -15.83 6.21 -48.19
N GLN A 683 -15.40 4.98 -48.52
CA GLN A 683 -15.52 4.34 -49.83
C GLN A 683 -16.77 3.45 -49.97
N GLN A 684 -17.60 3.33 -48.93
CA GLN A 684 -18.80 2.49 -48.97
C GLN A 684 -19.95 3.19 -49.73
N PRO A 685 -20.57 2.53 -50.73
CA PRO A 685 -21.67 3.11 -51.49
C PRO A 685 -22.98 3.17 -50.69
N GLY A 686 -24.03 3.76 -51.29
CA GLY A 686 -25.41 3.70 -50.82
C GLY A 686 -25.86 4.84 -49.90
N ARG A 687 -24.96 5.75 -49.49
CA ARG A 687 -25.26 7.01 -48.79
C ARG A 687 -24.13 8.02 -49.01
N ASN A 688 -24.36 9.27 -48.60
CA ASN A 688 -23.27 10.23 -48.41
C ASN A 688 -22.30 9.74 -47.33
N ARG A 689 -20.99 9.92 -47.54
CA ARG A 689 -19.91 9.63 -46.58
C ARG A 689 -19.07 10.87 -46.36
N ASN A 690 -19.46 11.68 -45.40
CA ASN A 690 -18.77 12.92 -45.10
C ASN A 690 -17.83 12.76 -43.91
N PHE A 691 -16.58 13.19 -44.04
CA PHE A 691 -15.61 13.13 -42.96
C PHE A 691 -15.10 14.52 -42.64
N TRP A 692 -15.15 14.93 -41.38
CA TRP A 692 -14.53 16.18 -40.94
C TRP A 692 -13.52 15.89 -39.85
N ILE A 693 -12.24 16.08 -40.15
CA ILE A 693 -11.16 15.94 -39.16
C ILE A 693 -10.57 17.31 -38.82
N MET A 694 -10.30 17.51 -37.54
CA MET A 694 -9.74 18.75 -37.01
C MET A 694 -8.82 18.49 -35.81
N GLY A 695 -7.77 19.31 -35.70
CA GLY A 695 -6.81 19.31 -34.61
C GLY A 695 -5.56 20.10 -35.00
N ASP A 696 -4.78 20.53 -34.02
CA ASP A 696 -3.64 21.44 -34.22
C ASP A 696 -2.44 20.76 -34.88
N ASP A 697 -2.19 19.48 -34.54
CA ASP A 697 -1.00 18.73 -34.98
C ASP A 697 -1.34 17.45 -35.77
N VAL A 698 -2.56 17.32 -36.32
CA VAL A 698 -2.99 16.11 -37.05
C VAL A 698 -2.10 15.81 -38.25
N GLY A 699 -1.81 16.84 -39.06
CA GLY A 699 -0.92 16.73 -40.21
C GLY A 699 0.52 16.49 -39.78
N THR A 700 0.97 17.15 -38.71
CA THR A 700 2.32 16.97 -38.15
C THR A 700 2.55 15.54 -37.66
N ASP A 701 1.62 14.98 -36.88
CA ASP A 701 1.67 13.60 -36.37
C ASP A 701 1.68 12.57 -37.51
N LEU A 702 0.81 12.72 -38.50
CA LEU A 702 0.75 11.80 -39.65
C LEU A 702 2.04 11.82 -40.48
N MET A 703 2.72 12.97 -40.56
CA MET A 703 3.95 13.14 -41.33
C MET A 703 5.22 12.91 -40.52
N ALA A 704 5.10 12.69 -39.21
CA ALA A 704 6.22 12.36 -38.33
C ALA A 704 6.98 11.12 -38.82
N ASN A 705 8.26 11.02 -38.43
CA ASN A 705 9.13 9.88 -38.73
C ASN A 705 9.12 9.45 -40.21
N ASN A 706 9.24 10.43 -41.13
CA ASN A 706 9.20 10.19 -42.58
C ASN A 706 7.87 9.54 -43.03
N GLN A 707 6.73 10.09 -42.58
CA GLN A 707 5.38 9.64 -42.92
C GLN A 707 5.02 8.24 -42.41
N ALA A 708 5.72 7.74 -41.38
CA ALA A 708 5.49 6.40 -40.85
C ALA A 708 4.08 6.20 -40.29
N ASN A 709 3.40 7.28 -39.92
CA ASN A 709 2.04 7.29 -39.36
C ASN A 709 0.94 7.52 -40.40
N ASN A 710 1.29 7.96 -41.61
CA ASN A 710 0.35 8.18 -42.73
C ASN A 710 0.02 6.86 -43.44
N TYR A 711 -0.89 6.09 -42.85
CA TYR A 711 -1.28 4.77 -43.34
C TYR A 711 -1.98 4.85 -44.69
N ASN A 712 -1.52 4.07 -45.67
CA ASN A 712 -2.07 4.02 -47.04
C ASN A 712 -2.30 5.41 -47.68
N GLY A 713 -1.46 6.39 -47.35
CA GLY A 713 -1.59 7.75 -47.88
C GLY A 713 -2.88 8.46 -47.45
N PHE A 714 -3.43 8.15 -46.27
CA PHE A 714 -4.64 8.75 -45.70
C PHE A 714 -4.76 10.26 -45.90
N LEU A 715 -3.71 11.01 -45.57
CA LEU A 715 -3.71 12.47 -45.68
C LEU A 715 -3.93 12.93 -47.13
N GLY A 716 -3.26 12.29 -48.09
CA GLY A 716 -3.29 12.64 -49.50
C GLY A 716 -4.52 12.13 -50.25
N PHE A 717 -4.86 10.85 -50.05
CA PHE A 717 -5.91 10.15 -50.80
C PHE A 717 -7.30 10.34 -50.19
N THR A 718 -7.41 10.23 -48.86
CA THR A 718 -8.69 10.31 -48.15
C THR A 718 -9.03 11.74 -47.79
N CYS A 719 -8.08 12.48 -47.22
CA CYS A 719 -8.31 13.87 -46.83
C CYS A 719 -8.06 14.87 -47.96
N GLY A 720 -7.52 14.44 -49.11
CA GLY A 720 -7.23 15.32 -50.25
C GLY A 720 -6.24 16.44 -49.92
N THR A 721 -5.39 16.24 -48.91
CA THR A 721 -4.59 17.29 -48.26
C THR A 721 -3.11 16.88 -48.20
N LEU A 722 -2.21 17.86 -48.18
CA LEU A 722 -0.80 17.67 -47.87
C LEU A 722 -0.43 18.61 -46.72
N TRP A 723 0.38 18.11 -45.80
CA TRP A 723 0.99 18.95 -44.77
C TRP A 723 2.25 19.61 -45.32
N LEU A 724 2.44 20.88 -44.97
CA LEU A 724 3.63 21.65 -45.34
C LEU A 724 4.58 21.83 -44.16
N ARG A 725 4.03 22.23 -43.00
CA ARG A 725 4.79 22.49 -41.77
C ARG A 725 3.85 22.62 -40.56
N SER A 726 4.38 22.39 -39.37
CA SER A 726 3.71 22.52 -38.07
C SER A 726 3.68 23.97 -37.56
N VAL A 727 3.69 24.96 -38.45
CA VAL A 727 3.68 26.38 -38.08
C VAL A 727 3.01 27.13 -39.22
N TRP A 728 1.90 27.81 -38.96
CA TRP A 728 1.23 28.56 -40.02
C TRP A 728 2.08 29.74 -40.50
N GLU A 729 2.76 30.47 -39.61
CA GLU A 729 3.64 31.61 -39.91
C GLU A 729 5.03 31.16 -40.44
N ASN A 730 5.76 32.08 -41.09
CA ASN A 730 7.18 31.82 -41.38
C ASN A 730 8.00 31.95 -40.09
N PRO A 731 8.91 31.00 -39.77
CA PRO A 731 9.72 31.11 -38.56
C PRO A 731 10.58 32.38 -38.52
N PRO A 732 10.70 33.07 -37.36
CA PRO A 732 10.01 32.77 -36.09
C PRO A 732 8.55 33.25 -36.09
N GLN A 733 7.65 32.47 -35.49
CA GLN A 733 6.25 32.88 -35.27
C GLN A 733 6.20 33.97 -34.20
N ASP A 734 5.58 35.10 -34.51
CA ASP A 734 5.41 36.27 -33.62
C ASP A 734 3.91 36.53 -33.33
N THR A 735 3.02 35.92 -34.13
CA THR A 735 1.57 36.10 -33.97
C THR A 735 0.98 35.00 -33.07
N LEU A 736 0.41 35.41 -31.92
CA LEU A 736 -0.27 34.54 -30.95
C LEU A 736 -1.68 34.10 -31.40
N HIS A 737 -2.40 34.95 -32.13
CA HIS A 737 -3.80 34.74 -32.52
C HIS A 737 -4.04 35.03 -34.00
N PRO A 738 -3.92 34.05 -34.91
CA PRO A 738 -4.24 34.26 -36.31
C PRO A 738 -5.74 34.46 -36.53
N VAL A 739 -6.08 35.38 -37.44
CA VAL A 739 -7.44 35.54 -37.97
C VAL A 739 -7.56 34.73 -39.24
N VAL A 740 -8.30 33.62 -39.20
CA VAL A 740 -8.56 32.81 -40.40
C VAL A 740 -9.81 33.29 -41.12
N LYS A 741 -9.76 33.26 -42.46
CA LYS A 741 -10.80 33.83 -43.32
C LYS A 741 -11.34 32.79 -44.30
N GLY A 742 -12.65 32.82 -44.51
CA GLY A 742 -13.33 31.99 -45.49
C GLY A 742 -13.06 32.43 -46.93
N VAL A 743 -12.82 31.45 -47.79
CA VAL A 743 -12.47 31.69 -49.20
C VAL A 743 -13.69 32.12 -50.00
N ALA A 744 -13.52 33.15 -50.84
CA ALA A 744 -14.58 33.68 -51.69
C ALA A 744 -15.19 32.59 -52.60
N GLY A 745 -16.53 32.54 -52.67
CA GLY A 745 -17.25 31.50 -53.42
C GLY A 745 -17.28 30.12 -52.75
N GLY A 746 -16.64 29.96 -51.58
CA GLY A 746 -16.72 28.75 -50.76
C GLY A 746 -17.84 28.79 -49.71
N PRO A 747 -18.09 27.67 -48.99
CA PRO A 747 -19.13 27.56 -47.96
C PRO A 747 -19.01 28.58 -46.81
N LEU A 748 -17.81 29.12 -46.56
CA LEU A 748 -17.50 30.07 -45.50
C LEU A 748 -17.22 31.49 -46.02
N ALA A 749 -17.52 31.79 -47.28
CA ALA A 749 -17.21 33.08 -47.89
C ALA A 749 -17.71 34.26 -47.04
N GLY A 750 -16.83 35.23 -46.78
CA GLY A 750 -17.15 36.45 -46.00
C GLY A 750 -17.09 36.27 -44.47
N ARG A 751 -16.74 35.08 -43.97
CA ARG A 751 -16.53 34.81 -42.54
C ARG A 751 -15.07 34.99 -42.13
N PHE A 752 -14.88 35.38 -40.88
CA PHE A 752 -13.58 35.47 -40.22
C PHE A 752 -13.74 34.96 -38.79
N MET A 753 -12.71 34.32 -38.26
CA MET A 753 -12.70 33.80 -36.89
C MET A 753 -11.30 33.91 -36.30
N HIS A 754 -11.23 34.20 -35.00
CA HIS A 754 -9.98 34.28 -34.28
C HIS A 754 -9.63 32.90 -33.73
N LEU A 755 -8.38 32.47 -33.96
CA LEU A 755 -7.86 31.24 -33.36
C LEU A 755 -7.00 31.59 -32.14
N ASN A 756 -7.23 30.91 -31.04
CA ASN A 756 -6.52 31.09 -29.78
C ASN A 756 -6.09 29.74 -29.22
N GLY A 757 -4.76 29.50 -29.25
CA GLY A 757 -4.15 28.31 -28.69
C GLY A 757 -3.62 28.45 -27.26
N GLY A 758 -3.98 29.53 -26.55
CA GLY A 758 -3.54 29.82 -25.18
C GLY A 758 -2.26 30.66 -25.06
N CYS A 759 -1.93 31.07 -23.83
CA CYS A 759 -0.68 31.75 -23.44
C CYS A 759 -0.11 31.04 -22.20
N PRO A 760 1.23 30.94 -22.00
CA PRO A 760 2.31 31.63 -22.71
C PRO A 760 2.98 30.84 -23.87
N ILE A 761 2.41 29.72 -24.31
CA ILE A 761 2.98 28.90 -25.40
C ILE A 761 2.39 29.37 -26.74
N LEU A 762 3.26 29.72 -27.71
CA LEU A 762 2.84 29.93 -29.10
C LEU A 762 2.31 28.60 -29.66
N ASN A 763 1.01 28.52 -29.92
CA ASN A 763 0.43 27.31 -30.50
C ASN A 763 0.78 27.18 -31.99
N THR A 764 1.07 25.95 -32.40
CA THR A 764 1.70 25.58 -33.67
C THR A 764 0.69 24.96 -34.62
N PHE A 765 -0.24 25.77 -35.14
CA PHE A 765 -1.26 25.27 -36.07
C PHE A 765 -0.66 24.71 -37.36
N ASP A 766 -1.16 23.55 -37.80
CA ASP A 766 -0.79 22.93 -39.07
C ASP A 766 -1.02 23.85 -40.27
N LEU A 767 0.03 23.99 -41.08
CA LEU A 767 -0.05 24.60 -42.41
C LEU A 767 -0.23 23.50 -43.46
N ILE A 768 -1.32 23.57 -44.21
CA ILE A 768 -1.69 22.53 -45.18
C ILE A 768 -1.87 23.11 -46.59
N THR A 769 -1.96 22.21 -47.57
CA THR A 769 -2.31 22.52 -48.97
C THR A 769 -3.10 21.37 -49.59
N LEU A 770 -3.58 21.55 -50.82
CA LEU A 770 -4.29 20.51 -51.55
C LEU A 770 -3.33 19.45 -52.07
N SER A 771 -3.72 18.18 -51.92
CA SER A 771 -2.99 17.05 -52.50
C SER A 771 -3.16 16.99 -54.01
N SER A 772 -2.11 16.60 -54.73
CA SER A 772 -2.21 16.26 -56.16
C SER A 772 -3.03 15.00 -56.43
N GLN A 773 -3.29 14.19 -55.39
CA GLN A 773 -4.20 13.05 -55.44
C GLN A 773 -5.67 13.47 -55.33
N ALA A 774 -5.96 14.71 -54.95
CA ALA A 774 -7.32 15.24 -54.92
C ALA A 774 -7.79 15.56 -56.35
N ASN A 775 -8.99 15.10 -56.72
CA ASN A 775 -9.55 15.30 -58.06
C ASN A 775 -9.66 16.80 -58.41
N SER A 776 -8.96 17.24 -59.46
CA SER A 776 -8.86 18.64 -59.89
C SER A 776 -10.22 19.13 -60.41
N GLY A 777 -10.97 19.84 -59.56
CA GLY A 777 -12.30 20.39 -59.88
C GLY A 777 -13.33 20.20 -58.77
N LYS A 778 -13.07 19.31 -57.80
CA LYS A 778 -13.93 19.06 -56.63
C LYS A 778 -13.21 19.22 -55.29
N SER A 779 -11.96 19.68 -55.29
CA SER A 779 -11.19 20.09 -54.12
C SER A 779 -10.97 21.60 -54.10
N GLY A 780 -10.76 22.18 -52.92
CA GLY A 780 -10.53 23.62 -52.78
C GLY A 780 -10.17 24.03 -51.36
N LEU A 781 -9.73 25.28 -51.22
CA LEU A 781 -9.52 25.88 -49.89
C LEU A 781 -10.86 26.24 -49.26
N LEU A 782 -10.99 26.02 -47.96
CA LEU A 782 -12.16 26.36 -47.17
C LEU A 782 -11.90 27.59 -46.29
N LEU A 783 -10.77 27.57 -45.57
CA LEU A 783 -10.26 28.66 -44.75
C LEU A 783 -8.80 28.94 -45.08
N THR A 784 -8.37 30.19 -44.92
CA THR A 784 -6.99 30.64 -45.13
C THR A 784 -6.48 31.40 -43.92
N TYR A 785 -5.20 31.19 -43.60
CA TYR A 785 -4.45 32.01 -42.65
C TYR A 785 -4.15 33.41 -43.25
N PRO A 786 -3.69 34.38 -42.44
CA PRO A 786 -3.32 35.72 -42.92
C PRO A 786 -2.30 35.72 -44.08
N ASN A 787 -1.46 34.70 -44.16
CA ASN A 787 -0.47 34.52 -45.23
C ASN A 787 -1.04 33.86 -46.51
N SER A 788 -2.37 33.71 -46.60
CA SER A 788 -3.11 33.10 -47.73
C SER A 788 -2.89 31.59 -47.93
N PHE A 789 -2.08 30.93 -47.11
CA PHE A 789 -2.02 29.47 -47.10
C PHE A 789 -3.28 28.88 -46.45
N ALA A 790 -3.56 27.60 -46.71
CA ALA A 790 -4.76 26.95 -46.25
C ALA A 790 -4.70 26.69 -44.75
N ALA A 791 -5.76 27.10 -44.05
CA ALA A 791 -6.05 26.70 -42.66
C ALA A 791 -7.03 25.52 -42.63
N ALA A 792 -7.91 25.42 -43.64
CA ALA A 792 -8.76 24.25 -43.85
C ALA A 792 -8.95 24.00 -45.34
N THR A 793 -9.01 22.74 -45.74
CA THR A 793 -9.28 22.29 -47.10
C THR A 793 -10.63 21.57 -47.17
N ARG A 794 -11.20 21.53 -48.36
CA ARG A 794 -12.36 20.70 -48.68
C ARG A 794 -12.04 19.82 -49.89
N TYR A 795 -12.53 18.61 -49.85
CA TYR A 795 -12.41 17.63 -50.92
C TYR A 795 -13.76 16.97 -51.12
N ALA A 796 -14.22 16.87 -52.36
CA ALA A 796 -15.35 16.05 -52.72
C ALA A 796 -14.90 15.07 -53.81
N THR A 797 -15.16 13.79 -53.61
CA THR A 797 -14.83 12.76 -54.60
C THR A 797 -16.02 11.90 -54.91
N ASP A 798 -16.00 11.37 -56.13
CA ASP A 798 -16.87 10.27 -56.54
C ASP A 798 -15.93 9.08 -56.72
N TYR A 799 -16.06 8.06 -55.88
CA TYR A 799 -15.32 6.82 -56.06
C TYR A 799 -15.92 6.04 -57.23
N ASN A 800 -15.12 5.22 -57.92
CA ASN A 800 -15.59 4.46 -59.09
C ASN A 800 -16.74 3.48 -58.77
N THR A 801 -16.91 3.14 -57.48
CA THR A 801 -17.98 2.29 -56.94
C THR A 801 -19.25 3.07 -56.58
N PHE A 802 -19.24 4.40 -56.66
CA PHE A 802 -20.35 5.24 -56.25
C PHE A 802 -21.39 5.37 -57.35
N SER A 803 -22.67 5.34 -56.94
CA SER A 803 -23.76 5.72 -57.82
C SER A 803 -23.78 7.25 -58.02
N ALA A 804 -24.51 7.74 -59.01
CA ALA A 804 -24.65 9.18 -59.26
C ALA A 804 -25.28 9.97 -58.09
N THR A 805 -25.84 9.27 -57.10
CA THR A 805 -26.45 9.85 -55.89
C THR A 805 -25.57 9.75 -54.64
N ASP A 806 -24.47 8.99 -54.70
CA ASP A 806 -23.52 8.86 -53.60
C ASP A 806 -22.46 9.97 -53.68
N SER A 807 -21.95 10.40 -52.53
CA SER A 807 -20.87 11.37 -52.49
C SER A 807 -20.03 11.22 -51.24
N ALA A 808 -18.71 11.41 -51.38
CA ALA A 808 -17.79 11.47 -50.26
C ALA A 808 -17.20 12.87 -50.18
N ARG A 809 -17.41 13.56 -49.05
CA ARG A 809 -16.88 14.91 -48.82
C ARG A 809 -16.02 14.92 -47.58
N VAL A 810 -14.77 15.38 -47.71
CA VAL A 810 -13.87 15.54 -46.59
C VAL A 810 -13.57 17.01 -46.34
N VAL A 811 -13.56 17.39 -45.07
CA VAL A 811 -12.98 18.65 -44.59
C VAL A 811 -11.82 18.31 -43.66
N PHE A 812 -10.66 18.90 -43.93
CA PHE A 812 -9.50 18.82 -43.04
C PHE A 812 -9.22 20.23 -42.53
N ALA A 813 -9.24 20.42 -41.22
CA ALA A 813 -8.86 21.67 -40.57
C ALA A 813 -7.54 21.46 -39.82
N GLY A 814 -6.54 22.30 -40.11
CA GLY A 814 -5.22 22.28 -39.45
C GLY A 814 -5.20 22.96 -38.08
N PHE A 815 -6.35 23.02 -37.43
CA PHE A 815 -6.53 23.58 -36.09
C PHE A 815 -7.73 22.89 -35.40
N GLY A 816 -7.71 22.82 -34.08
CA GLY A 816 -8.77 22.25 -33.26
C GLY A 816 -10.02 23.13 -33.19
N PHE A 817 -11.21 22.54 -33.04
CA PHE A 817 -12.46 23.31 -32.94
C PHE A 817 -12.48 24.29 -31.75
N ASN A 818 -11.82 23.88 -30.66
CA ASN A 818 -11.85 24.59 -29.39
C ASN A 818 -11.14 25.94 -29.46
N VAL A 819 -10.16 26.07 -30.36
CA VAL A 819 -9.35 27.29 -30.50
C VAL A 819 -10.10 28.44 -31.18
N VAL A 820 -11.24 28.19 -31.82
CA VAL A 820 -12.07 29.25 -32.40
C VAL A 820 -12.69 30.07 -31.26
N GLU A 821 -12.26 31.31 -31.01
CA GLU A 821 -12.68 32.04 -29.81
C GLU A 821 -14.20 32.27 -29.74
N GLU A 822 -14.79 32.71 -30.85
CA GLU A 822 -16.16 33.18 -30.87
C GLU A 822 -17.17 32.05 -31.01
N GLY A 823 -18.05 31.88 -30.01
CA GLY A 823 -19.13 30.89 -30.05
C GLY A 823 -20.06 31.04 -31.27
N GLY A 824 -20.32 32.27 -31.72
CA GLY A 824 -21.10 32.52 -32.93
C GLY A 824 -20.43 32.02 -34.20
N GLU A 825 -19.11 32.14 -34.30
CA GLU A 825 -18.35 31.63 -35.46
C GLU A 825 -18.16 30.12 -35.40
N ARG A 826 -18.06 29.52 -34.19
CA ARG A 826 -18.19 28.06 -34.02
C ARG A 826 -19.50 27.53 -34.63
N LEU A 827 -20.64 28.17 -34.32
CA LEU A 827 -21.93 27.80 -34.88
C LEU A 827 -21.98 27.96 -36.40
N ASN A 828 -21.49 29.10 -36.92
CA ASN A 828 -21.45 29.36 -38.35
C ASN A 828 -20.54 28.38 -39.09
N LEU A 829 -19.43 27.95 -38.47
CA LEU A 829 -18.52 26.94 -39.00
C LEU A 829 -19.21 25.58 -39.13
N VAL A 830 -19.81 25.07 -38.05
CA VAL A 830 -20.55 23.80 -38.05
C VAL A 830 -21.70 23.87 -39.05
N LYS A 831 -22.49 24.96 -39.07
CA LYS A 831 -23.58 25.16 -40.03
C LYS A 831 -23.08 25.09 -41.48
N SER A 832 -21.99 25.78 -41.78
CA SER A 832 -21.47 25.87 -43.15
C SER A 832 -20.88 24.54 -43.64
N ILE A 833 -20.29 23.75 -42.73
CA ILE A 833 -19.74 22.44 -43.07
C ILE A 833 -20.84 21.38 -43.06
N VAL A 834 -21.47 21.14 -41.91
CA VAL A 834 -22.42 20.02 -41.70
C VAL A 834 -23.71 20.22 -42.49
N GLN A 835 -24.36 21.38 -42.36
CA GLN A 835 -25.64 21.61 -43.04
C GLN A 835 -25.44 21.98 -44.52
N ASN A 836 -24.52 22.91 -44.82
CA ASN A 836 -24.42 23.46 -46.18
C ASN A 836 -23.51 22.67 -47.11
N TYR A 837 -22.37 22.16 -46.65
CA TYR A 837 -21.41 21.45 -47.50
C TYR A 837 -21.67 19.94 -47.53
N PHE A 838 -21.83 19.32 -46.36
CA PHE A 838 -22.12 17.89 -46.19
C PHE A 838 -23.58 17.52 -46.44
N LYS A 839 -24.48 18.52 -46.43
CA LYS A 839 -25.91 18.36 -46.69
C LYS A 839 -26.61 17.45 -45.68
N GLU A 840 -26.16 17.48 -44.42
CA GLU A 840 -26.87 16.82 -43.33
C GLU A 840 -28.20 17.54 -43.05
N PRO A 841 -29.34 16.82 -43.05
CA PRO A 841 -30.63 17.41 -42.77
C PRO A 841 -30.77 17.70 -41.27
N ASN A 842 -31.30 18.88 -40.94
CA ASN A 842 -31.68 19.17 -39.56
C ASN A 842 -33.04 18.52 -39.23
N CYS A 843 -33.13 17.94 -38.05
CA CYS A 843 -34.33 17.24 -37.59
C CYS A 843 -35.16 17.99 -36.58
N TYR A 844 -34.62 19.05 -36.01
CA TYR A 844 -35.33 19.91 -35.09
C TYR A 844 -35.07 21.36 -35.47
N LEU A 845 -36.08 22.20 -35.30
CA LEU A 845 -35.85 23.63 -35.21
C LEU A 845 -35.36 23.85 -33.78
N ALA A 846 -34.29 24.61 -33.59
CA ALA A 846 -34.02 25.19 -32.29
C ALA A 846 -35.23 26.07 -31.94
N SER A 847 -36.16 25.56 -31.15
CA SER A 847 -37.17 26.41 -30.54
C SER A 847 -36.40 27.40 -29.68
N ALA A 848 -36.65 28.70 -29.89
CA ALA A 848 -36.21 29.70 -28.95
C ALA A 848 -36.56 29.20 -27.55
N VAL A 849 -35.56 29.16 -26.67
CA VAL A 849 -35.80 28.97 -25.25
C VAL A 849 -36.73 30.09 -24.86
N GLU A 850 -37.99 29.78 -24.56
CA GLU A 850 -38.69 30.64 -23.60
C GLU A 850 -37.79 30.67 -22.38
N GLU A 851 -37.34 31.87 -21.99
CA GLU A 851 -36.87 32.11 -20.63
C GLU A 851 -38.02 31.70 -19.71
N GLY A 852 -38.08 30.41 -19.40
CA GLY A 852 -38.86 29.92 -18.29
C GLY A 852 -38.38 30.69 -17.09
N GLY A 853 -39.30 31.39 -16.44
CA GLY A 853 -39.05 32.21 -15.25
C GLY A 853 -38.60 31.39 -14.05
N GLY A 854 -37.45 30.73 -14.16
CA GLY A 854 -36.65 30.19 -13.08
C GLY A 854 -35.45 31.10 -12.88
N SER A 855 -35.34 31.68 -11.69
CA SER A 855 -34.13 32.38 -11.28
C SER A 855 -32.96 31.41 -11.28
N GLU A 856 -32.00 31.59 -12.18
CA GLU A 856 -30.56 31.63 -11.87
C GLU A 856 -29.75 31.78 -13.17
N ALA A 857 -29.19 32.98 -13.36
CA ALA A 857 -27.94 33.11 -14.12
C ALA A 857 -26.90 32.18 -13.47
N PRO A 858 -25.92 31.64 -14.22
CA PRO A 858 -24.90 30.75 -13.65
C PRO A 858 -24.31 31.39 -12.39
N SER A 859 -24.51 30.73 -11.25
CA SER A 859 -24.01 31.24 -9.98
C SER A 859 -22.49 31.37 -10.10
N PHE A 860 -21.97 32.59 -10.00
CA PHE A 860 -20.53 32.78 -9.76
C PHE A 860 -20.14 31.88 -8.57
N ARG A 861 -18.97 31.23 -8.61
CA ARG A 861 -18.49 30.35 -7.55
C ARG A 861 -17.30 30.99 -6.86
N ASN A 862 -17.10 30.70 -5.57
CA ASN A 862 -15.87 31.07 -4.88
C ASN A 862 -14.74 30.15 -5.36
N ILE A 863 -13.81 30.67 -6.16
CA ILE A 863 -12.67 29.91 -6.71
C ILE A 863 -11.41 30.75 -6.54
N LEU A 864 -10.32 30.10 -6.15
CA LEU A 864 -8.97 30.65 -6.21
C LEU A 864 -8.22 29.90 -7.31
N GLY A 865 -7.83 30.61 -8.36
CA GLY A 865 -7.06 30.09 -9.48
C GLY A 865 -5.59 29.91 -9.13
N GLN A 866 -4.91 29.06 -9.90
CA GLN A 866 -3.49 28.82 -9.74
C GLN A 866 -2.68 30.09 -10.06
N ASN A 867 -1.64 30.35 -9.27
CA ASN A 867 -0.76 31.48 -9.51
C ASN A 867 0.11 31.25 -10.76
N MET A 868 0.27 32.26 -11.62
CA MET A 868 1.16 32.19 -12.79
C MET A 868 2.01 33.45 -12.95
N PRO A 869 3.34 33.34 -13.15
CA PRO A 869 4.15 32.12 -13.14
C PRO A 869 4.31 31.47 -11.75
N ASN A 870 4.41 30.12 -11.72
CA ASN A 870 4.81 29.34 -10.55
C ASN A 870 6.11 28.57 -10.89
N PRO A 871 7.24 28.82 -10.21
CA PRO A 871 7.43 29.69 -9.04
C PRO A 871 7.42 31.19 -9.36
N PHE A 872 7.18 32.03 -8.34
CA PHE A 872 7.08 33.50 -8.47
C PHE A 872 8.39 34.05 -9.05
N ASN A 873 8.32 34.77 -10.17
CA ASN A 873 9.52 35.30 -10.83
C ASN A 873 9.23 36.51 -11.73
N PRO A 874 9.46 37.76 -11.30
CA PRO A 874 9.48 38.31 -9.93
C PRO A 874 8.08 38.63 -9.39
N GLU A 875 7.05 38.48 -10.21
CA GLU A 875 5.63 38.68 -9.88
C GLU A 875 4.81 37.45 -10.32
N THR A 876 3.58 37.33 -9.81
CA THR A 876 2.63 36.29 -10.20
C THR A 876 1.21 36.87 -10.21
N VAL A 877 0.36 36.36 -11.08
CA VAL A 877 -1.08 36.67 -11.11
C VAL A 877 -1.85 35.53 -10.47
N ILE A 878 -2.76 35.86 -9.55
CA ILE A 878 -3.68 34.91 -8.90
C ILE A 878 -5.10 35.31 -9.25
N HIS A 879 -5.74 34.55 -10.14
CA HIS A 879 -7.14 34.76 -10.48
C HIS A 879 -8.03 34.30 -9.33
N TYR A 880 -9.13 34.99 -9.05
CA TYR A 880 -10.16 34.51 -8.15
C TYR A 880 -11.54 34.89 -8.67
N SER A 881 -12.55 34.13 -8.27
CA SER A 881 -13.96 34.47 -8.45
C SER A 881 -14.68 34.39 -7.12
N LEU A 882 -15.71 35.23 -6.94
CA LEU A 882 -16.58 35.19 -5.76
C LEU A 882 -18.00 34.92 -6.20
N ALA A 883 -18.72 34.10 -5.42
CA ALA A 883 -20.14 33.84 -5.61
C ALA A 883 -21.03 35.05 -5.30
N GLN A 884 -20.57 35.93 -4.42
CA GLN A 884 -21.22 37.19 -4.07
C GLN A 884 -20.15 38.28 -3.93
N ALA A 885 -20.42 39.49 -4.41
CA ALA A 885 -19.49 40.61 -4.28
C ALA A 885 -19.27 40.96 -2.80
N GLY A 886 -18.01 41.03 -2.38
CA GLY A 886 -17.64 41.34 -1.00
C GLY A 886 -16.14 41.59 -0.83
N PRO A 887 -15.69 42.02 0.36
CA PRO A 887 -14.27 42.22 0.64
C PRO A 887 -13.49 40.91 0.53
N VAL A 888 -12.34 40.93 -0.15
CA VAL A 888 -11.47 39.76 -0.32
C VAL A 888 -10.14 40.00 0.38
N VAL A 889 -9.67 38.99 1.10
CA VAL A 889 -8.33 38.97 1.69
C VAL A 889 -7.56 37.81 1.07
N LEU A 890 -6.54 38.13 0.28
CA LEU A 890 -5.59 37.16 -0.25
C LEU A 890 -4.37 37.09 0.68
N ARG A 891 -4.06 35.89 1.19
CA ARG A 891 -2.94 35.63 2.09
C ARG A 891 -1.94 34.72 1.41
N ILE A 892 -0.70 35.18 1.25
CA ILE A 892 0.37 34.44 0.60
C ILE A 892 1.31 33.95 1.69
N TYR A 893 1.51 32.64 1.79
CA TYR A 893 2.37 32.06 2.81
C TYR A 893 3.66 31.54 2.16
N ASN A 894 4.78 31.66 2.86
CA ASN A 894 6.00 30.97 2.44
C ASN A 894 5.92 29.45 2.72
N VAL A 895 6.90 28.69 2.24
CA VAL A 895 6.97 27.22 2.41
C VAL A 895 6.98 26.74 3.87
N ASN A 896 7.31 27.63 4.82
CA ASN A 896 7.27 27.36 6.25
C ASN A 896 5.93 27.74 6.91
N GLY A 897 4.94 28.18 6.12
CA GLY A 897 3.61 28.59 6.59
C GLY A 897 3.56 29.95 7.28
N ALA A 898 4.59 30.78 7.15
CA ALA A 898 4.54 32.18 7.62
C ALA A 898 3.88 33.06 6.56
N LEU A 899 2.99 33.95 6.99
CA LEU A 899 2.28 34.92 6.16
C LEU A 899 3.23 36.02 5.65
#